data_AF-A0A1M7ZUU3-F1
#
_entry.id   AF-A0A1M7ZUU3-F1
#
_cell.length_a   1.000
_cell.length_b   1.000
_cell.length_c   1.000
_cell.angle_alpha   90.00
_cell.angle_beta   90.00
_cell.angle_gamma   90.00
#
_symmetry.space_group_name_H-M   'P 1'
#
loop_
_entity.id
_entity.type
_entity.pdbx_description
1 polymer ?
#
loop_
_entity_poly.entity_id
_entity_poly.type
_entity_poly.pdbx_seq_one_letter_code
_entity_poly.pdbx_strand_id
1 'polypeptide(L)'
;MKKITFILFSFCFLLSNVTVGQVKKKVMQFGKEISPKNINSDGYIRCLTDEYEEYLQSIDPKRASRAKFEAWLAPLVEEQKQLQQVASQSGGIVYIPVVVHVIHNGDAYGTNENITDEQVQSQITVMTQDFRRMSGTPGFNTNPVGADTQIEFVLAKVDPNGNPTNGINRVNLCEASWSTADIDAVVKPSTIWDATQYMNMWSVNFSNGSLLGYAQFPSNSGLSGLNTSGGAATTDGVVAGYRFFGSSSLAPGGNYGAPYDKGRTMTHEVGHFLGLRHIWGDGDCTADDFCADTPNAGAANEGCPTIDSCPGGGNDMVQNYMDYTNDTCMNIFTLDQKARIVAVMNNSPRRASLKTSTKNIAIPLFANDAEVKIENSCSTVEPTCDAPNPTSPAKRVLLYNRGTSNLTSATLNYNMNGGTSYNQNWTGNLAPNRYAVVTLTNSTGNGTLNVSVTIANGVADQRSSNNTASKTFGTTASLAYANATSFTFNLFGDSFGSETTWTLKNQAGTTLYSGGPYTDQQGGGTYQYVTNQVWNLPANGCYYLSVNDSYGDGLFDGVGQGYYTVTAGASTVVNVTDFVASGNPDFTFISRESYFTNNAALSTDDFGLLDNVNLYPNPSNDNFTINLPVDIERKGTVEIYNSIGQQITVKSIQSDADLNVNVSSLSNGVYFLKLNFAGSTKTMKFIKN
;
A
#
# COMPACT_ATOMS: atom_id res chain seq x y z
N MET A 1 68.24 -27.72 -61.47
CA MET A 1 66.94 -28.06 -62.10
C MET A 1 66.30 -29.20 -61.31
N LYS A 2 64.98 -29.11 -61.10
CA LYS A 2 64.03 -30.07 -60.49
C LYS A 2 63.61 -29.82 -59.03
N LYS A 3 62.44 -29.16 -58.98
CA LYS A 3 61.29 -29.16 -58.04
C LYS A 3 61.44 -29.90 -56.70
N ILE A 4 61.15 -29.16 -55.62
CA ILE A 4 60.94 -29.63 -54.25
C ILE A 4 59.44 -29.91 -54.06
N THR A 5 59.13 -31.10 -53.54
CA THR A 5 57.78 -31.52 -53.15
C THR A 5 57.67 -31.59 -51.62
N PHE A 6 56.53 -31.12 -51.13
CA PHE A 6 56.04 -31.12 -49.76
C PHE A 6 56.05 -32.50 -49.08
N ILE A 7 56.39 -32.53 -47.79
CA ILE A 7 55.96 -33.56 -46.82
C ILE A 7 55.44 -32.83 -45.58
N LEU A 8 54.19 -33.16 -45.21
CA LEU A 8 53.43 -32.68 -44.06
C LEU A 8 53.86 -33.45 -42.80
N PHE A 9 54.14 -32.75 -41.70
CA PHE A 9 54.23 -33.35 -40.36
C PHE A 9 53.23 -32.65 -39.44
N SER A 10 52.35 -33.46 -38.85
CA SER A 10 51.28 -33.07 -37.94
C SER A 10 51.83 -32.87 -36.52
N PHE A 11 51.46 -31.78 -35.85
CA PHE A 11 51.81 -31.51 -34.46
C PHE A 11 50.52 -31.32 -33.64
N CYS A 12 50.34 -32.15 -32.61
CA CYS A 12 49.23 -32.11 -31.67
C CYS A 12 49.18 -30.79 -30.89
N PHE A 13 48.00 -30.16 -30.82
CA PHE A 13 47.65 -29.16 -29.82
C PHE A 13 46.46 -29.68 -29.00
N LEU A 14 46.68 -29.88 -27.70
CA LEU A 14 45.65 -30.17 -26.72
C LEU A 14 44.94 -28.85 -26.35
N LEU A 15 43.66 -28.75 -26.70
CA LEU A 15 42.76 -27.68 -26.23
C LEU A 15 41.98 -28.20 -25.01
N SER A 16 42.27 -27.63 -23.84
CA SER A 16 41.44 -27.76 -22.65
C SER A 16 40.23 -26.83 -22.78
N ASN A 17 39.04 -27.40 -23.01
CA ASN A 17 37.78 -26.66 -22.91
C ASN A 17 37.49 -26.34 -21.44
N VAL A 18 37.60 -25.07 -21.06
CA VAL A 18 36.99 -24.57 -19.82
C VAL A 18 35.54 -24.23 -20.14
N THR A 19 34.62 -25.14 -19.84
CA THR A 19 33.19 -24.83 -19.81
C THR A 19 32.93 -23.93 -18.61
N VAL A 20 32.71 -22.64 -18.85
CA VAL A 20 32.10 -21.76 -17.84
C VAL A 20 30.65 -22.20 -17.69
N GLY A 21 30.37 -22.98 -16.65
CA GLY A 21 28.99 -23.25 -16.25
C GLY A 21 28.34 -21.94 -15.81
N GLN A 22 27.30 -21.50 -16.50
CA GLN A 22 26.43 -20.44 -15.99
C GLN A 22 25.83 -20.93 -14.67
N VAL A 23 26.18 -20.28 -13.57
CA VAL A 23 25.47 -20.45 -12.29
C VAL A 23 24.05 -19.94 -12.53
N LYS A 24 23.07 -20.85 -12.65
CA LYS A 24 21.65 -20.47 -12.69
C LYS A 24 21.35 -19.71 -11.40
N LYS A 25 20.94 -18.44 -11.53
CA LYS A 25 20.55 -17.60 -10.39
C LYS A 25 19.40 -18.30 -9.66
N LYS A 26 19.58 -18.59 -8.37
CA LYS A 26 18.54 -19.19 -7.52
C LYS A 26 17.33 -18.27 -7.47
N VAL A 27 16.13 -18.83 -7.67
CA VAL A 27 14.89 -18.06 -7.59
C VAL A 27 14.37 -18.14 -6.15
N MET A 28 14.31 -17.00 -5.48
CA MET A 28 13.83 -16.91 -4.10
C MET A 28 12.39 -16.35 -4.06
N GLN A 29 11.51 -16.95 -3.26
CA GLN A 29 10.17 -16.46 -2.96
C GLN A 29 9.83 -16.79 -1.51
N PHE A 30 9.12 -15.90 -0.80
CA PHE A 30 8.87 -16.04 0.64
C PHE A 30 10.13 -16.35 1.48
N GLY A 31 11.29 -15.83 1.06
CA GLY A 31 12.58 -16.09 1.72
C GLY A 31 13.16 -17.50 1.50
N LYS A 32 12.57 -18.32 0.62
CA LYS A 32 13.02 -19.68 0.31
C LYS A 32 13.41 -19.86 -1.15
N GLU A 33 14.35 -20.77 -1.40
CA GLU A 33 14.72 -21.19 -2.76
C GLU A 33 13.60 -22.05 -3.35
N ILE A 34 13.08 -21.63 -4.51
CA ILE A 34 12.08 -22.40 -5.24
C ILE A 34 12.74 -23.62 -5.86
N SER A 35 12.14 -24.78 -5.61
CA SER A 35 12.62 -26.03 -6.20
C SER A 35 12.59 -25.93 -7.72
N PRO A 36 13.67 -26.32 -8.43
CA PRO A 36 13.68 -26.32 -9.89
C PRO A 36 12.55 -27.15 -10.51
N LYS A 37 11.98 -28.11 -9.78
CA LYS A 37 10.83 -28.93 -10.21
C LYS A 37 9.51 -28.14 -10.30
N ASN A 38 9.44 -26.97 -9.65
CA ASN A 38 8.27 -26.08 -9.65
C ASN A 38 8.41 -24.94 -10.68
N ILE A 39 9.49 -24.95 -11.46
CA ILE A 39 9.72 -24.03 -12.59
C ILE A 39 9.60 -24.85 -13.87
N ASN A 40 8.64 -24.49 -14.70
CA ASN A 40 8.39 -25.23 -15.94
C ASN A 40 9.47 -24.97 -17.01
N SER A 41 9.41 -25.71 -18.11
CA SER A 41 10.37 -25.58 -19.23
C SER A 41 10.41 -24.18 -19.88
N ASP A 42 9.31 -23.43 -19.82
CA ASP A 42 9.20 -22.05 -20.30
C ASP A 42 9.65 -21.00 -19.25
N GLY A 43 10.06 -21.44 -18.06
CA GLY A 43 10.54 -20.58 -16.97
C GLY A 43 9.45 -19.97 -16.10
N TYR A 44 8.22 -20.45 -16.18
CA TYR A 44 7.10 -20.06 -15.31
C TYR A 44 7.05 -20.87 -14.01
N ILE A 45 6.66 -20.20 -12.93
CA ILE A 45 6.28 -20.82 -11.66
C ILE A 45 4.75 -20.85 -11.63
N ARG A 46 4.17 -22.05 -11.73
CA ARG A 46 2.71 -22.21 -11.88
C ARG A 46 1.95 -21.82 -10.61
N CYS A 47 2.44 -22.23 -9.45
CA CYS A 47 1.81 -22.01 -8.16
C CYS A 47 2.89 -21.98 -7.07
N LEU A 48 2.66 -21.23 -5.99
CA LEU A 48 3.51 -21.18 -4.79
C LEU A 48 2.76 -21.50 -3.49
N THR A 49 1.62 -22.17 -3.59
CA THR A 49 0.71 -22.37 -2.44
C THR A 49 1.35 -23.22 -1.35
N ASP A 50 2.08 -24.29 -1.69
CA ASP A 50 2.77 -25.10 -0.68
C ASP A 50 3.98 -24.36 -0.08
N GLU A 51 4.78 -23.64 -0.87
CA GLU A 51 5.86 -22.80 -0.33
C GLU A 51 5.32 -21.68 0.57
N TYR A 52 4.19 -21.09 0.22
CA TYR A 52 3.51 -20.09 1.04
C TYR A 52 2.99 -20.71 2.35
N GLU A 53 2.43 -21.92 2.31
CA GLU A 53 2.02 -22.65 3.51
C GLU A 53 3.19 -22.94 4.45
N GLU A 54 4.33 -23.35 3.91
CA GLU A 54 5.54 -23.53 4.71
C GLU A 54 6.08 -22.21 5.29
N TYR A 55 5.99 -21.11 4.53
CA TYR A 55 6.32 -19.78 5.04
C TYR A 55 5.42 -19.40 6.20
N LEU A 56 4.09 -19.57 6.06
CA LEU A 56 3.13 -19.32 7.13
C LEU A 56 3.41 -20.18 8.37
N GLN A 57 3.78 -21.45 8.20
CA GLN A 57 4.19 -22.32 9.32
C GLN A 57 5.49 -21.86 9.99
N SER A 58 6.41 -21.24 9.24
CA SER A 58 7.66 -20.71 9.79
C SER A 58 7.46 -19.47 10.66
N ILE A 59 6.45 -18.64 10.35
CA ILE A 59 6.12 -17.42 11.10
C ILE A 59 4.99 -17.61 12.13
N ASP A 60 4.18 -18.65 12.01
CA ASP A 60 3.16 -19.06 12.99
C ASP A 60 3.33 -20.54 13.37
N PRO A 61 4.10 -20.85 14.43
CA PRO A 61 4.31 -22.22 14.91
C PRO A 61 3.04 -22.95 15.37
N LYS A 62 1.90 -22.25 15.53
CA LYS A 62 0.61 -22.85 15.89
C LYS A 62 -0.16 -23.33 14.67
N ARG A 63 0.22 -22.90 13.45
CA ARG A 63 -0.39 -23.36 12.20
C ARG A 63 -0.20 -24.87 12.06
N ALA A 64 -1.27 -25.57 11.71
CA ALA A 64 -1.25 -27.03 11.60
C ALA A 64 -0.33 -27.47 10.46
N SER A 65 0.51 -28.49 10.70
CA SER A 65 1.25 -29.14 9.62
C SER A 65 0.29 -29.88 8.68
N ARG A 66 0.73 -30.15 7.45
CA ARG A 66 -0.02 -30.96 6.46
C ARG A 66 -0.58 -32.23 7.10
N ALA A 67 0.26 -33.07 7.70
CA ALA A 67 -0.18 -34.32 8.34
C ALA A 67 -1.29 -34.12 9.39
N LYS A 68 -1.23 -33.05 10.20
CA LYS A 68 -2.27 -32.75 11.19
C LYS A 68 -3.57 -32.27 10.56
N PHE A 69 -3.47 -31.43 9.53
CA PHE A 69 -4.64 -30.95 8.79
C PHE A 69 -5.35 -32.12 8.08
N GLU A 70 -4.59 -33.00 7.43
CA GLU A 70 -5.16 -34.16 6.73
C GLU A 70 -5.77 -35.18 7.68
N ALA A 71 -5.15 -35.44 8.84
CA ALA A 71 -5.72 -36.29 9.88
C ALA A 71 -7.06 -35.75 10.43
N TRP A 72 -7.22 -34.42 10.48
CA TRP A 72 -8.47 -33.78 10.87
C TRP A 72 -9.53 -33.86 9.75
N LEU A 73 -9.13 -33.66 8.50
CA LEU A 73 -10.05 -33.57 7.37
C LEU A 73 -10.54 -34.95 6.89
N ALA A 74 -9.68 -35.97 6.91
CA ALA A 74 -9.99 -37.32 6.42
C ALA A 74 -11.33 -37.91 6.92
N PRO A 75 -11.63 -37.95 8.24
CA PRO A 75 -12.92 -38.49 8.70
C PRO A 75 -14.12 -37.67 8.22
N LEU A 76 -13.97 -36.35 8.05
CA LEU A 76 -15.02 -35.47 7.55
C LEU A 76 -15.28 -35.68 6.05
N VAL A 77 -14.24 -35.99 5.28
CA VAL A 77 -14.35 -36.34 3.86
C VAL A 77 -15.07 -37.67 3.70
N GLU A 78 -14.72 -38.68 4.50
CA GLU A 78 -15.41 -39.97 4.46
C GLU A 78 -16.89 -39.85 4.84
N GLU A 79 -17.22 -39.06 5.87
CA GLU A 79 -18.61 -38.73 6.19
C GLU A 79 -19.32 -38.06 5.00
N GLN A 80 -18.66 -37.08 4.37
CA GLN A 80 -19.20 -36.36 3.22
C GLN A 80 -19.43 -37.25 2.00
N LYS A 81 -18.56 -38.24 1.76
CA LYS A 81 -18.73 -39.26 0.70
C LYS A 81 -19.96 -40.13 0.93
N GLN A 82 -20.30 -40.45 2.18
CA GLN A 82 -21.52 -41.19 2.52
C GLN A 82 -22.78 -40.33 2.36
N LEU A 83 -22.72 -39.05 2.72
CA LEU A 83 -23.86 -38.14 2.64
C LEU A 83 -24.23 -37.78 1.18
N GLN A 84 -23.24 -37.61 0.31
CA GLN A 84 -23.40 -37.20 -1.10
C GLN A 84 -24.24 -35.91 -1.31
N GLN A 85 -24.34 -35.07 -0.27
CA GLN A 85 -25.16 -33.86 -0.29
C GLN A 85 -24.31 -32.60 -0.06
N VAL A 86 -24.60 -31.54 -0.80
CA VAL A 86 -24.04 -30.21 -0.53
C VAL A 86 -25.06 -29.42 0.29
N ALA A 87 -24.84 -29.32 1.60
CA ALA A 87 -25.70 -28.54 2.48
C ALA A 87 -25.54 -27.04 2.18
N SER A 88 -26.52 -26.43 1.51
CA SER A 88 -26.51 -25.02 1.09
C SER A 88 -27.80 -24.27 1.47
N GLN A 89 -27.72 -22.94 1.53
CA GLN A 89 -28.85 -22.01 1.62
C GLN A 89 -29.80 -22.05 0.41
N SER A 90 -29.36 -22.57 -0.76
CA SER A 90 -30.13 -22.55 -2.01
C SER A 90 -30.13 -23.90 -2.72
N GLY A 91 -30.93 -24.85 -2.22
CA GLY A 91 -31.26 -26.09 -2.96
C GLY A 91 -30.06 -26.94 -3.40
N GLY A 92 -28.93 -26.85 -2.70
CA GLY A 92 -27.70 -27.61 -3.01
C GLY A 92 -26.60 -26.85 -3.73
N ILE A 93 -26.74 -25.55 -4.05
CA ILE A 93 -25.67 -24.72 -4.66
C ILE A 93 -25.13 -23.72 -3.66
N VAL A 94 -23.82 -23.72 -3.38
CA VAL A 94 -23.15 -22.74 -2.51
C VAL A 94 -22.72 -21.53 -3.35
N TYR A 95 -23.22 -20.35 -3.00
CA TYR A 95 -22.77 -19.09 -3.58
C TYR A 95 -21.68 -18.47 -2.71
N ILE A 96 -20.50 -18.24 -3.27
CA ILE A 96 -19.39 -17.58 -2.58
C ILE A 96 -19.33 -16.13 -3.05
N PRO A 97 -19.57 -15.14 -2.17
CA PRO A 97 -19.35 -13.73 -2.49
C PRO A 97 -17.86 -13.45 -2.68
N VAL A 98 -17.50 -12.86 -3.82
CA VAL A 98 -16.12 -12.58 -4.21
C VAL A 98 -15.89 -11.08 -4.27
N VAL A 99 -14.76 -10.62 -3.75
CA VAL A 99 -14.21 -9.30 -4.09
C VAL A 99 -12.90 -9.49 -4.83
N VAL A 100 -12.75 -8.77 -5.95
CA VAL A 100 -11.51 -8.75 -6.72
C VAL A 100 -10.81 -7.42 -6.50
N HIS A 101 -9.66 -7.46 -5.85
CA HIS A 101 -8.75 -6.36 -5.66
C HIS A 101 -7.84 -6.23 -6.89
N VAL A 102 -8.10 -5.24 -7.73
CA VAL A 102 -7.22 -4.88 -8.86
C VAL A 102 -6.20 -3.87 -8.34
N ILE A 103 -4.98 -4.35 -8.11
CA ILE A 103 -3.89 -3.54 -7.57
C ILE A 103 -3.11 -2.94 -8.75
N HIS A 104 -2.97 -1.62 -8.75
CA HIS A 104 -2.28 -0.89 -9.82
C HIS A 104 -1.43 0.26 -9.27
N ASN A 105 -0.56 0.82 -10.13
CA ASN A 105 0.31 1.95 -9.80
C ASN A 105 -0.24 3.33 -10.26
N GLY A 106 -1.42 3.35 -10.87
CA GLY A 106 -2.05 4.56 -11.42
C GLY A 106 -2.32 4.53 -12.91
N ASP A 107 -2.02 3.41 -13.57
CA ASP A 107 -2.33 3.14 -14.96
C ASP A 107 -3.79 3.40 -15.34
N ALA A 108 -4.01 3.75 -16.60
CA ALA A 108 -5.34 3.96 -17.15
C ALA A 108 -6.15 2.65 -17.15
N TYR A 109 -7.48 2.77 -17.04
CA TYR A 109 -8.38 1.63 -17.09
C TYR A 109 -8.14 0.77 -18.35
N GLY A 110 -7.97 -0.54 -18.16
CA GLY A 110 -7.68 -1.50 -19.22
C GLY A 110 -6.22 -1.56 -19.67
N THR A 111 -5.33 -0.79 -19.06
CA THR A 111 -3.89 -0.77 -19.38
C THR A 111 -3.11 -1.50 -18.29
N ASN A 112 -2.15 -2.33 -18.69
CA ASN A 112 -1.29 -3.13 -17.80
C ASN A 112 -2.10 -3.82 -16.67
N GLU A 113 -1.71 -3.63 -15.41
CA GLU A 113 -2.34 -4.26 -14.25
C GLU A 113 -3.69 -3.64 -13.85
N ASN A 114 -4.08 -2.47 -14.37
CA ASN A 114 -5.41 -1.90 -14.15
C ASN A 114 -6.45 -2.55 -15.10
N ILE A 115 -6.56 -3.87 -15.04
CA ILE A 115 -7.35 -4.74 -15.94
C ILE A 115 -8.83 -4.35 -16.00
N THR A 116 -9.50 -4.61 -17.12
CA THR A 116 -10.91 -4.21 -17.32
C THR A 116 -11.89 -4.99 -16.43
N ASP A 117 -13.11 -4.46 -16.25
CA ASP A 117 -14.17 -5.16 -15.52
C ASP A 117 -14.59 -6.42 -16.28
N GLU A 118 -14.52 -6.40 -17.61
CA GLU A 118 -14.81 -7.54 -18.48
C GLU A 118 -13.80 -8.67 -18.27
N GLN A 119 -12.52 -8.34 -18.12
CA GLN A 119 -11.48 -9.32 -17.78
C GLN A 119 -11.74 -9.93 -16.40
N VAL A 120 -12.05 -9.11 -15.39
CA VAL A 120 -12.40 -9.63 -14.06
C VAL A 120 -13.65 -10.52 -14.11
N GLN A 121 -14.71 -10.07 -14.77
CA GLN A 121 -15.96 -10.82 -14.88
C GLN A 121 -15.76 -12.14 -15.63
N SER A 122 -14.88 -12.17 -16.64
CA SER A 122 -14.54 -13.39 -17.36
C SER A 122 -13.94 -14.46 -16.44
N GLN A 123 -13.13 -14.06 -15.45
CA GLN A 123 -12.55 -15.00 -14.47
C GLN A 123 -13.62 -15.65 -13.60
N ILE A 124 -14.57 -14.83 -13.11
CA ILE A 124 -15.68 -15.30 -12.29
C ILE A 124 -16.58 -16.26 -13.07
N THR A 125 -16.80 -15.95 -14.37
CA THR A 125 -17.52 -16.83 -15.28
C THR A 125 -16.78 -18.16 -15.47
N VAL A 126 -15.48 -18.16 -15.79
CA VAL A 126 -14.70 -19.40 -15.98
C VAL A 126 -14.69 -20.25 -14.72
N MET A 127 -14.45 -19.65 -13.55
CA MET A 127 -14.47 -20.41 -12.30
C MET A 127 -15.83 -21.06 -12.06
N THR A 128 -16.92 -20.33 -12.30
CA THR A 128 -18.26 -20.93 -12.18
C THR A 128 -18.45 -22.06 -13.19
N GLN A 129 -17.98 -21.92 -14.43
CA GLN A 129 -18.03 -22.98 -15.45
C GLN A 129 -17.26 -24.24 -15.05
N ASP A 130 -16.04 -24.04 -14.54
CA ASP A 130 -15.12 -25.10 -14.15
C ASP A 130 -15.63 -25.84 -12.89
N PHE A 131 -16.01 -25.11 -11.83
CA PHE A 131 -16.48 -25.69 -10.57
C PHE A 131 -17.87 -26.33 -10.68
N ARG A 132 -18.71 -25.87 -11.60
CA ARG A 132 -20.04 -26.47 -11.85
C ARG A 132 -20.04 -27.56 -12.91
N ARG A 133 -18.89 -27.88 -13.53
CA ARG A 133 -18.79 -28.78 -14.69
C ARG A 133 -19.87 -28.44 -15.74
N MET A 134 -19.99 -27.15 -16.09
CA MET A 134 -21.16 -26.66 -16.83
C MET A 134 -21.18 -27.18 -18.27
N SER A 135 -22.24 -27.90 -18.64
CA SER A 135 -22.44 -28.39 -20.01
C SER A 135 -22.37 -27.26 -21.05
N GLY A 136 -21.72 -27.52 -22.18
CA GLY A 136 -21.52 -26.54 -23.26
C GLY A 136 -20.39 -25.53 -23.02
N THR A 137 -19.60 -25.70 -21.96
CA THR A 137 -18.47 -24.83 -21.63
C THR A 137 -17.15 -25.63 -21.62
N PRO A 138 -15.98 -24.97 -21.70
CA PRO A 138 -14.69 -25.66 -21.57
C PRO A 138 -14.46 -26.36 -20.21
N GLY A 139 -15.29 -26.09 -19.20
CA GLY A 139 -15.27 -26.80 -17.92
C GLY A 139 -16.03 -28.13 -17.92
N PHE A 140 -16.71 -28.48 -19.02
CA PHE A 140 -17.40 -29.76 -19.17
C PHE A 140 -16.46 -30.87 -19.65
N ASN A 141 -16.69 -32.07 -19.12
CA ASN A 141 -16.08 -33.32 -19.58
C ASN A 141 -17.10 -34.46 -19.38
N THR A 142 -16.88 -35.62 -20.01
CA THR A 142 -17.71 -36.83 -19.83
C THR A 142 -17.02 -37.91 -18.99
N ASN A 143 -15.94 -37.56 -18.28
CA ASN A 143 -15.22 -38.52 -17.44
C ASN A 143 -16.14 -39.02 -16.32
N PRO A 144 -16.19 -40.34 -16.04
CA PRO A 144 -17.05 -40.91 -15.00
C PRO A 144 -16.78 -40.37 -13.60
N VAL A 145 -15.54 -39.97 -13.27
CA VAL A 145 -15.20 -39.40 -11.96
C VAL A 145 -15.30 -37.88 -11.93
N GLY A 146 -15.68 -37.22 -13.04
CA GLY A 146 -15.83 -35.76 -13.06
C GLY A 146 -16.97 -35.29 -12.16
N ALA A 147 -16.79 -34.16 -11.46
CA ALA A 147 -17.75 -33.67 -10.49
C ALA A 147 -18.24 -32.25 -10.79
N ASP A 148 -19.54 -32.03 -10.63
CA ASP A 148 -20.11 -30.71 -10.33
C ASP A 148 -19.95 -30.48 -8.82
N THR A 149 -19.07 -29.56 -8.41
CA THR A 149 -18.81 -29.24 -6.99
C THR A 149 -19.98 -28.51 -6.33
N GLN A 150 -20.92 -27.98 -7.13
CA GLN A 150 -22.07 -27.18 -6.73
C GLN A 150 -21.69 -25.85 -6.05
N ILE A 151 -20.52 -25.30 -6.40
CA ILE A 151 -20.08 -23.96 -6.00
C ILE A 151 -20.23 -22.99 -7.17
N GLU A 152 -20.83 -21.83 -6.92
CA GLU A 152 -20.84 -20.69 -7.83
C GLU A 152 -20.18 -19.48 -7.18
N PHE A 153 -19.43 -18.73 -7.98
CA PHE A 153 -18.74 -17.53 -7.53
C PHE A 153 -19.49 -16.31 -8.03
N VAL A 154 -19.78 -15.37 -7.12
CA VAL A 154 -20.56 -14.18 -7.46
C VAL A 154 -19.83 -12.96 -6.92
N LEU A 155 -19.52 -12.01 -7.81
CA LEU A 155 -19.00 -10.72 -7.37
C LEU A 155 -19.95 -10.09 -6.36
N ALA A 156 -19.39 -9.66 -5.23
CA ALA A 156 -20.11 -9.04 -4.14
C ALA A 156 -20.95 -7.85 -4.64
N LYS A 157 -22.12 -7.68 -4.05
CA LYS A 157 -23.08 -6.62 -4.35
C LYS A 157 -23.16 -5.57 -3.25
N VAL A 158 -22.60 -5.88 -2.07
CA VAL A 158 -22.52 -4.99 -0.91
C VAL A 158 -21.07 -4.97 -0.42
N ASP A 159 -20.52 -3.79 -0.20
CA ASP A 159 -19.17 -3.60 0.31
C ASP A 159 -19.11 -3.73 1.86
N PRO A 160 -17.92 -3.63 2.48
CA PRO A 160 -17.78 -3.70 3.93
C PRO A 160 -18.54 -2.61 4.69
N ASN A 161 -18.77 -1.45 4.07
CA ASN A 161 -19.48 -0.32 4.66
C ASN A 161 -21.00 -0.38 4.45
N GLY A 162 -21.50 -1.42 3.78
CA GLY A 162 -22.93 -1.60 3.50
C GLY A 162 -23.42 -0.87 2.24
N ASN A 163 -22.51 -0.37 1.40
CA ASN A 163 -22.82 0.34 0.17
C ASN A 163 -22.89 -0.62 -1.04
N PRO A 164 -23.63 -0.25 -2.09
CA PRO A 164 -23.68 -1.07 -3.30
C PRO A 164 -22.32 -1.08 -4.00
N THR A 165 -21.93 -2.26 -4.48
CA THR A 165 -20.68 -2.45 -5.23
C THR A 165 -20.88 -3.41 -6.39
N ASN A 166 -19.98 -3.36 -7.37
CA ASN A 166 -19.86 -4.37 -8.41
C ASN A 166 -18.90 -5.51 -8.03
N GLY A 167 -18.32 -5.48 -6.82
CA GLY A 167 -17.40 -6.50 -6.32
C GLY A 167 -15.96 -6.35 -6.84
N ILE A 168 -15.66 -5.25 -7.54
CA ILE A 168 -14.32 -4.94 -8.04
C ILE A 168 -13.79 -3.75 -7.25
N ASN A 169 -12.73 -3.98 -6.47
CA ASN A 169 -12.04 -2.97 -5.68
C ASN A 169 -10.74 -2.59 -6.39
N ARG A 170 -10.70 -1.42 -7.04
CA ARG A 170 -9.50 -0.90 -7.70
C ARG A 170 -8.70 -0.08 -6.69
N VAL A 171 -7.45 -0.46 -6.46
CA VAL A 171 -6.59 0.16 -5.47
C VAL A 171 -5.28 0.58 -6.12
N ASN A 172 -5.10 1.89 -6.25
CA ASN A 172 -3.81 2.47 -6.59
C ASN A 172 -2.90 2.41 -5.37
N LEU A 173 -1.87 1.57 -5.37
CA LEU A 173 -0.87 1.51 -4.30
C LEU A 173 0.47 2.14 -4.70
N CYS A 174 0.54 2.77 -5.87
CA CYS A 174 1.70 3.53 -6.35
C CYS A 174 3.00 2.74 -6.57
N GLU A 175 2.97 1.42 -6.42
CA GLU A 175 4.09 0.55 -6.76
C GLU A 175 3.82 -0.22 -8.05
N ALA A 176 4.82 -0.23 -8.93
CA ALA A 176 4.70 -0.84 -10.26
C ALA A 176 4.63 -2.37 -10.22
N SER A 177 5.28 -3.00 -9.25
CA SER A 177 5.24 -4.44 -9.04
C SER A 177 5.46 -4.80 -7.58
N TRP A 178 5.05 -6.00 -7.20
CA TRP A 178 5.06 -6.45 -5.81
C TRP A 178 5.81 -7.76 -5.64
N SER A 179 6.73 -7.81 -4.67
CA SER A 179 7.30 -9.08 -4.22
C SER A 179 6.25 -9.88 -3.44
N THR A 180 6.41 -11.20 -3.33
CA THR A 180 5.50 -12.03 -2.53
C THR A 180 5.49 -11.64 -1.05
N ALA A 181 6.63 -11.19 -0.52
CA ALA A 181 6.73 -10.65 0.84
C ALA A 181 5.92 -9.34 1.00
N ASP A 182 6.03 -8.40 0.07
CA ASP A 182 5.30 -7.12 0.14
C ASP A 182 3.80 -7.30 -0.07
N ILE A 183 3.39 -8.31 -0.84
CA ILE A 183 1.97 -8.64 -0.99
C ILE A 183 1.36 -9.01 0.36
N ASP A 184 2.04 -9.83 1.15
CA ASP A 184 1.52 -10.25 2.46
C ASP A 184 1.73 -9.20 3.56
N ALA A 185 2.80 -8.41 3.48
CA ALA A 185 3.09 -7.37 4.46
C ALA A 185 2.27 -6.08 4.24
N VAL A 186 1.95 -5.74 2.99
CA VAL A 186 1.37 -4.43 2.62
C VAL A 186 0.06 -4.58 1.86
N VAL A 187 0.05 -5.29 0.72
CA VAL A 187 -1.10 -5.31 -0.19
C VAL A 187 -2.32 -5.94 0.44
N LYS A 188 -2.21 -7.18 0.93
CA LYS A 188 -3.35 -7.89 1.53
C LYS A 188 -3.85 -7.17 2.79
N PRO A 189 -3.01 -6.84 3.80
CA PRO A 189 -3.50 -6.21 5.03
C PRO A 189 -4.17 -4.85 4.81
N SER A 190 -3.71 -4.07 3.82
CA SER A 190 -4.28 -2.74 3.53
C SER A 190 -5.55 -2.76 2.67
N THR A 191 -5.85 -3.88 1.98
CA THR A 191 -6.94 -3.93 0.99
C THR A 191 -8.02 -4.98 1.28
N ILE A 192 -7.71 -5.97 2.13
CA ILE A 192 -8.58 -7.11 2.40
C ILE A 192 -9.97 -6.69 2.93
N TRP A 193 -11.01 -7.36 2.44
CA TRP A 193 -12.34 -7.31 3.04
C TRP A 193 -12.54 -8.50 3.98
N ASP A 194 -13.44 -8.39 4.95
CA ASP A 194 -13.66 -9.43 5.96
C ASP A 194 -13.76 -10.84 5.36
N ALA A 195 -12.72 -11.65 5.57
CA ALA A 195 -12.59 -12.98 4.98
C ALA A 195 -13.66 -13.98 5.48
N THR A 196 -14.44 -13.62 6.50
CA THR A 196 -15.61 -14.41 6.90
C THR A 196 -16.83 -14.17 5.99
N GLN A 197 -16.86 -13.05 5.27
CA GLN A 197 -17.96 -12.62 4.42
C GLN A 197 -17.62 -12.59 2.92
N TYR A 198 -16.33 -12.47 2.56
CA TYR A 198 -15.87 -12.39 1.18
C TYR A 198 -14.69 -13.32 0.91
N MET A 199 -14.68 -13.98 -0.24
CA MET A 199 -13.47 -14.56 -0.80
C MET A 199 -12.68 -13.43 -1.48
N ASN A 200 -11.52 -13.09 -0.92
CA ASN A 200 -10.66 -12.05 -1.45
C ASN A 200 -9.76 -12.63 -2.57
N MET A 201 -9.80 -11.99 -3.73
CA MET A 201 -8.96 -12.30 -4.88
C MET A 201 -8.12 -11.07 -5.22
N TRP A 202 -6.81 -11.21 -5.37
CA TRP A 202 -5.93 -10.13 -5.80
C TRP A 202 -5.40 -10.38 -7.21
N SER A 203 -5.55 -9.36 -8.05
CA SER A 203 -4.85 -9.24 -9.33
C SER A 203 -3.72 -8.23 -9.14
N VAL A 204 -2.48 -8.69 -9.28
CA VAL A 204 -1.28 -7.88 -9.02
C VAL A 204 -0.30 -7.96 -10.19
N ASN A 205 0.64 -7.03 -10.26
CA ASN A 205 1.86 -7.22 -11.04
C ASN A 205 2.96 -7.78 -10.13
N PHE A 206 3.36 -9.04 -10.30
CA PHE A 206 4.44 -9.62 -9.52
C PHE A 206 5.80 -9.08 -9.96
N SER A 207 6.70 -8.79 -9.02
CA SER A 207 8.10 -8.44 -9.34
C SER A 207 8.81 -9.60 -10.06
N ASN A 208 8.43 -10.84 -9.74
CA ASN A 208 8.78 -12.00 -10.54
C ASN A 208 7.66 -12.29 -11.56
N GLY A 209 7.81 -11.75 -12.78
CA GLY A 209 6.82 -11.91 -13.85
C GLY A 209 6.60 -13.33 -14.36
N SER A 210 7.41 -14.30 -13.90
CA SER A 210 7.22 -15.73 -14.16
C SER A 210 6.25 -16.41 -13.18
N LEU A 211 5.89 -15.76 -12.07
CA LEU A 211 4.92 -16.31 -11.11
C LEU A 211 3.49 -16.09 -11.61
N LEU A 212 2.69 -17.14 -11.54
CA LEU A 212 1.30 -17.13 -11.98
C LEU A 212 0.33 -16.83 -10.85
N GLY A 213 0.41 -17.56 -9.74
CA GLY A 213 -0.48 -17.37 -8.60
C GLY A 213 -0.08 -18.15 -7.36
N TYR A 214 -0.82 -17.92 -6.28
CA TYR A 214 -0.78 -18.70 -5.05
C TYR A 214 -2.05 -18.47 -4.22
N ALA A 215 -2.36 -19.40 -3.33
CA ALA A 215 -3.49 -19.34 -2.42
C ALA A 215 -3.08 -19.56 -0.97
N GLN A 216 -3.90 -19.08 -0.03
CA GLN A 216 -3.83 -19.52 1.36
C GLN A 216 -4.70 -20.76 1.58
N PHE A 217 -4.11 -21.87 2.01
CA PHE A 217 -4.86 -23.06 2.41
C PHE A 217 -5.84 -22.77 3.56
N PRO A 218 -6.98 -23.51 3.63
CA PRO A 218 -7.87 -23.48 4.78
C PRO A 218 -7.16 -23.95 6.06
N SER A 219 -7.75 -23.65 7.20
CA SER A 219 -7.27 -24.08 8.51
C SER A 219 -8.24 -25.05 9.16
N ASN A 220 -7.77 -25.80 10.17
CA ASN A 220 -8.65 -26.67 10.95
C ASN A 220 -9.64 -25.86 11.82
N SER A 221 -10.75 -26.51 12.21
CA SER A 221 -11.68 -25.97 13.20
C SER A 221 -11.16 -26.21 14.61
N GLY A 222 -11.57 -25.34 15.55
CA GLY A 222 -11.11 -25.36 16.95
C GLY A 222 -11.67 -26.49 17.82
N LEU A 223 -11.62 -27.71 17.33
CA LEU A 223 -11.91 -28.90 18.11
C LEU A 223 -10.95 -29.00 19.33
N SER A 224 -11.51 -29.37 20.48
CA SER A 224 -10.76 -29.55 21.73
C SER A 224 -9.56 -30.47 21.52
N GLY A 225 -8.35 -29.98 21.83
CA GLY A 225 -7.10 -30.75 21.75
C GLY A 225 -6.22 -30.48 20.52
N LEU A 226 -6.66 -29.65 19.56
CA LEU A 226 -5.84 -29.14 18.46
C LEU A 226 -5.62 -27.62 18.64
N ASN A 227 -4.36 -27.16 18.52
CA ASN A 227 -4.05 -25.73 18.61
C ASN A 227 -4.84 -24.96 17.54
N THR A 228 -5.65 -24.00 17.98
CA THR A 228 -6.45 -23.10 17.14
C THR A 228 -5.59 -21.95 16.63
N SER A 229 -4.99 -22.09 15.45
CA SER A 229 -4.47 -20.94 14.71
C SER A 229 -4.61 -21.18 13.23
N GLY A 230 -5.52 -20.42 12.59
CA GLY A 230 -5.71 -20.44 11.14
C GLY A 230 -4.79 -19.51 10.37
N GLY A 231 -3.74 -18.99 11.02
CA GLY A 231 -2.96 -17.85 10.55
C GLY A 231 -3.75 -16.54 10.63
N ALA A 232 -3.13 -15.44 10.18
CA ALA A 232 -3.76 -14.13 10.17
C ALA A 232 -5.00 -14.10 9.27
N ALA A 233 -6.05 -13.41 9.73
CA ALA A 233 -7.23 -13.12 8.90
C ALA A 233 -6.90 -12.24 7.70
N THR A 234 -5.88 -11.40 7.86
CA THR A 234 -5.49 -10.31 6.96
C THR A 234 -4.81 -10.75 5.66
N THR A 235 -4.49 -12.03 5.51
CA THR A 235 -3.79 -12.58 4.33
C THR A 235 -4.59 -13.66 3.58
N ASP A 236 -5.83 -13.92 4.01
CA ASP A 236 -6.65 -15.01 3.50
C ASP A 236 -7.28 -14.71 2.14
N GLY A 237 -7.02 -15.61 1.18
CA GLY A 237 -7.58 -15.55 -0.16
C GLY A 237 -6.59 -16.06 -1.20
N VAL A 238 -6.69 -15.51 -2.40
CA VAL A 238 -6.00 -16.00 -3.60
C VAL A 238 -5.40 -14.85 -4.41
N VAL A 239 -4.18 -15.02 -4.90
CA VAL A 239 -3.45 -14.00 -5.65
C VAL A 239 -3.05 -14.56 -7.00
N ALA A 240 -3.23 -13.78 -8.06
CA ALA A 240 -2.68 -14.10 -9.37
C ALA A 240 -2.06 -12.87 -10.04
N GLY A 241 -1.10 -13.11 -10.91
CA GLY A 241 -0.55 -12.10 -11.79
C GLY A 241 -1.64 -11.63 -12.74
N TYR A 242 -1.77 -10.32 -12.96
CA TYR A 242 -2.89 -9.75 -13.73
C TYR A 242 -3.01 -10.33 -15.14
N ARG A 243 -1.89 -10.76 -15.75
CA ARG A 243 -1.83 -11.40 -17.08
C ARG A 243 -2.40 -12.82 -17.10
N PHE A 244 -2.57 -13.44 -15.94
CA PHE A 244 -3.07 -14.80 -15.75
C PHE A 244 -4.44 -14.80 -15.05
N PHE A 245 -5.08 -13.63 -14.97
CA PHE A 245 -6.39 -13.41 -14.38
C PHE A 245 -7.41 -13.14 -15.50
N GLY A 246 -8.40 -14.02 -15.62
CA GLY A 246 -9.45 -13.93 -16.64
C GLY A 246 -9.18 -14.80 -17.87
N SER A 247 -10.06 -14.68 -18.85
CA SER A 247 -10.07 -15.51 -20.04
C SER A 247 -10.13 -14.68 -21.31
N SER A 248 -9.08 -14.78 -22.13
CA SER A 248 -8.99 -14.12 -23.44
C SER A 248 -10.09 -14.59 -24.40
N SER A 249 -10.64 -15.79 -24.20
CA SER A 249 -11.76 -16.30 -25.00
C SER A 249 -13.09 -15.61 -24.69
N LEU A 250 -13.28 -15.10 -23.47
CA LEU A 250 -14.53 -14.44 -23.04
C LEU A 250 -14.40 -12.91 -23.05
N ALA A 251 -13.21 -12.37 -22.79
CA ALA A 251 -12.92 -10.94 -22.79
C ALA A 251 -11.64 -10.65 -23.60
N PRO A 252 -11.69 -10.69 -24.94
CA PRO A 252 -10.51 -10.62 -25.81
C PRO A 252 -9.75 -9.29 -25.77
N GLY A 253 -10.38 -8.22 -25.25
CA GLY A 253 -9.74 -6.91 -25.08
C GLY A 253 -8.96 -6.74 -23.78
N GLY A 254 -8.80 -7.81 -22.97
CA GLY A 254 -8.01 -7.79 -21.74
C GLY A 254 -6.50 -7.99 -21.94
N ASN A 255 -5.76 -7.94 -20.84
CA ASN A 255 -4.30 -8.12 -20.82
C ASN A 255 -3.96 -9.54 -20.35
N TYR A 256 -3.41 -10.37 -21.23
CA TYR A 256 -3.16 -11.79 -20.94
C TYR A 256 -1.75 -12.28 -21.26
N GLY A 257 -1.35 -13.39 -20.65
CA GLY A 257 -0.14 -14.14 -20.95
C GLY A 257 -0.48 -15.58 -21.34
N ALA A 258 -0.48 -15.87 -22.65
CA ALA A 258 -0.58 -17.25 -23.13
C ALA A 258 0.66 -18.06 -22.72
N PRO A 259 0.54 -19.37 -22.45
CA PRO A 259 -0.63 -20.23 -22.62
C PRO A 259 -1.64 -20.25 -21.44
N TYR A 260 -1.45 -19.38 -20.44
CA TYR A 260 -2.24 -19.35 -19.20
C TYR A 260 -3.29 -18.23 -19.22
N ASP A 261 -4.07 -18.20 -20.30
CA ASP A 261 -4.99 -17.10 -20.62
C ASP A 261 -6.46 -17.54 -20.76
N LYS A 262 -6.83 -18.71 -20.19
CA LYS A 262 -8.22 -19.18 -20.17
C LYS A 262 -8.82 -19.18 -18.77
N GLY A 263 -8.10 -18.68 -17.78
CA GLY A 263 -8.55 -18.43 -16.40
C GLY A 263 -8.32 -19.60 -15.45
N ARG A 264 -7.50 -20.61 -15.82
CA ARG A 264 -7.36 -21.84 -15.03
C ARG A 264 -6.32 -21.71 -13.92
N THR A 265 -5.43 -20.72 -13.99
CA THR A 265 -4.62 -20.29 -12.85
C THR A 265 -5.51 -20.02 -11.64
N MET A 266 -6.53 -19.16 -11.76
CA MET A 266 -7.42 -18.90 -10.61
C MET A 266 -8.34 -20.08 -10.26
N THR A 267 -8.75 -20.91 -11.22
CA THR A 267 -9.48 -22.17 -10.89
C THR A 267 -8.61 -23.09 -10.02
N HIS A 268 -7.33 -23.22 -10.35
CA HIS A 268 -6.34 -23.99 -9.60
C HIS A 268 -6.10 -23.41 -8.20
N GLU A 269 -5.77 -22.13 -8.09
CA GLU A 269 -5.53 -21.48 -6.80
C GLU A 269 -6.76 -21.53 -5.87
N VAL A 270 -7.96 -21.39 -6.44
CA VAL A 270 -9.19 -21.50 -5.65
C VAL A 270 -9.46 -22.95 -5.22
N GLY A 271 -8.98 -23.94 -5.98
CA GLY A 271 -8.92 -25.33 -5.53
C GLY A 271 -8.12 -25.47 -4.23
N HIS A 272 -6.94 -24.87 -4.14
CA HIS A 272 -6.14 -24.83 -2.91
C HIS A 272 -6.83 -24.05 -1.77
N PHE A 273 -7.45 -22.91 -2.06
CA PHE A 273 -8.23 -22.14 -1.09
C PHE A 273 -9.36 -22.97 -0.45
N LEU A 274 -9.91 -23.92 -1.21
CA LEU A 274 -10.94 -24.89 -0.80
C LEU A 274 -10.36 -26.23 -0.33
N GLY A 275 -9.03 -26.33 -0.20
CA GLY A 275 -8.33 -27.42 0.47
C GLY A 275 -7.82 -28.55 -0.42
N LEU A 276 -7.89 -28.42 -1.75
CA LEU A 276 -7.30 -29.40 -2.67
C LEU A 276 -5.78 -29.29 -2.74
N ARG A 277 -5.10 -30.41 -2.98
CA ARG A 277 -3.65 -30.48 -3.19
C ARG A 277 -3.34 -30.67 -4.67
N HIS A 278 -2.09 -30.43 -5.04
CA HIS A 278 -1.60 -30.84 -6.36
C HIS A 278 -1.75 -32.35 -6.54
N ILE A 279 -2.08 -32.81 -7.76
CA ILE A 279 -2.41 -34.24 -8.00
C ILE A 279 -1.23 -35.21 -7.76
N TRP A 280 0.01 -34.71 -7.78
CA TRP A 280 1.21 -35.50 -7.44
C TRP A 280 1.59 -35.41 -5.96
N GLY A 281 0.74 -34.77 -5.14
CA GLY A 281 0.92 -34.63 -3.71
C GLY A 281 2.18 -33.88 -3.28
N ASP A 282 2.83 -33.12 -4.16
CA ASP A 282 4.08 -32.37 -3.92
C ASP A 282 5.33 -33.24 -3.66
N GLY A 283 5.21 -34.55 -3.88
CA GLY A 283 6.27 -35.53 -3.73
C GLY A 283 6.46 -36.38 -4.98
N ASP A 284 6.99 -37.59 -4.80
CA ASP A 284 7.05 -38.64 -5.82
C ASP A 284 5.82 -39.55 -5.71
N CYS A 285 5.86 -40.73 -6.35
CA CYS A 285 4.77 -41.71 -6.31
C CYS A 285 4.40 -42.25 -4.90
N THR A 286 5.09 -41.83 -3.83
CA THR A 286 4.73 -42.13 -2.45
C THR A 286 3.89 -41.04 -1.77
N ALA A 287 3.81 -39.86 -2.38
CA ALA A 287 2.94 -38.78 -1.94
C ALA A 287 1.51 -38.97 -2.49
N ASP A 288 0.56 -38.34 -1.82
CA ASP A 288 -0.86 -38.46 -2.13
C ASP A 288 -1.52 -37.07 -2.06
N ASP A 289 -2.47 -36.83 -2.95
CA ASP A 289 -3.33 -35.65 -2.97
C ASP A 289 -4.59 -35.85 -2.09
N PHE A 290 -4.74 -37.05 -1.53
CA PHE A 290 -5.83 -37.52 -0.68
C PHE A 290 -7.17 -37.67 -1.42
N CYS A 291 -7.13 -37.90 -2.72
CA CYS A 291 -8.28 -38.17 -3.59
C CYS A 291 -8.05 -39.48 -4.37
N ALA A 292 -8.69 -40.57 -3.95
CA ALA A 292 -8.44 -41.91 -4.51
C ALA A 292 -8.91 -42.09 -5.96
N ASP A 293 -9.76 -41.19 -6.45
CA ASP A 293 -10.24 -41.16 -7.83
C ASP A 293 -9.37 -40.28 -8.76
N THR A 294 -8.29 -39.69 -8.24
CA THR A 294 -7.19 -39.17 -9.03
C THR A 294 -6.10 -40.25 -9.14
N PRO A 295 -5.70 -40.66 -10.36
CA PRO A 295 -4.55 -41.54 -10.56
C PRO A 295 -3.29 -40.95 -9.92
N ASN A 296 -2.52 -41.81 -9.24
CA ASN A 296 -1.27 -41.41 -8.62
C ASN A 296 -0.32 -40.81 -9.66
N ALA A 297 0.23 -39.63 -9.38
CA ALA A 297 1.17 -38.93 -10.24
C ALA A 297 2.47 -38.64 -9.46
N GLY A 298 3.61 -38.78 -10.12
CA GLY A 298 4.92 -38.66 -9.50
C GLY A 298 5.53 -37.27 -9.62
N ALA A 299 4.94 -36.41 -10.46
CA ALA A 299 5.36 -35.03 -10.68
C ALA A 299 4.24 -34.22 -11.34
N ALA A 300 4.43 -32.90 -11.39
CA ALA A 300 3.62 -32.00 -12.17
C ALA A 300 3.81 -32.21 -13.68
N ASN A 301 2.75 -32.04 -14.46
CA ASN A 301 2.79 -32.18 -15.91
C ASN A 301 2.76 -30.80 -16.62
N GLU A 302 3.48 -30.69 -17.73
CA GLU A 302 3.53 -29.48 -18.56
C GLU A 302 2.90 -29.71 -19.93
N GLY A 303 2.33 -28.65 -20.53
CA GLY A 303 1.66 -28.76 -21.82
C GLY A 303 0.39 -29.60 -21.69
N CYS A 304 0.22 -30.59 -22.57
CA CYS A 304 -0.96 -31.47 -22.60
C CYS A 304 -0.55 -32.93 -22.90
N PRO A 305 0.29 -33.55 -22.06
CA PRO A 305 0.89 -34.83 -22.38
C PRO A 305 -0.10 -35.98 -22.17
N THR A 306 0.25 -37.17 -22.63
CA THR A 306 -0.36 -38.42 -22.17
C THR A 306 0.74 -39.22 -21.52
N ILE A 307 0.64 -39.41 -20.21
CA ILE A 307 1.73 -39.93 -19.39
C ILE A 307 1.16 -40.73 -18.22
N ASP A 308 1.88 -41.76 -17.82
CA ASP A 308 1.73 -42.51 -16.57
C ASP A 308 3.08 -42.38 -15.88
N SER A 309 3.16 -41.51 -14.88
CA SER A 309 4.40 -41.22 -14.16
C SER A 309 4.62 -42.17 -12.97
N CYS A 310 3.59 -42.91 -12.55
CA CYS A 310 3.63 -43.84 -11.41
C CYS A 310 3.15 -45.25 -11.77
N PRO A 311 4.04 -46.25 -11.79
CA PRO A 311 3.69 -47.61 -12.21
C PRO A 311 2.45 -48.19 -11.50
N GLY A 312 1.45 -48.56 -12.28
CA GLY A 312 0.23 -49.20 -11.79
C GLY A 312 -0.87 -48.24 -11.32
N GLY A 313 -0.63 -46.91 -11.35
CA GLY A 313 -1.64 -45.88 -11.09
C GLY A 313 -2.56 -45.60 -12.28
N GLY A 314 -2.11 -45.93 -13.50
CA GLY A 314 -2.76 -45.53 -14.74
C GLY A 314 -2.24 -44.16 -15.20
N ASN A 315 -2.77 -43.66 -16.32
CA ASN A 315 -2.35 -42.34 -16.82
C ASN A 315 -2.65 -41.25 -15.79
N ASP A 316 -1.69 -40.36 -15.58
CA ASP A 316 -1.85 -39.12 -14.84
C ASP A 316 -3.07 -38.35 -15.38
N MET A 317 -3.85 -37.77 -14.48
CA MET A 317 -5.01 -36.97 -14.84
C MET A 317 -4.59 -35.55 -15.23
N VAL A 318 -3.87 -35.42 -16.35
CA VAL A 318 -3.33 -34.15 -16.88
C VAL A 318 -4.39 -33.07 -17.13
N GLN A 319 -5.67 -33.46 -17.23
CA GLN A 319 -6.79 -32.54 -17.37
C GLN A 319 -7.29 -31.99 -16.03
N ASN A 320 -6.80 -32.50 -14.91
CA ASN A 320 -7.21 -32.04 -13.59
C ASN A 320 -6.76 -30.60 -13.37
N TYR A 321 -7.63 -29.76 -12.82
CA TYR A 321 -7.27 -28.37 -12.55
C TYR A 321 -6.13 -28.24 -11.54
N MET A 322 -5.89 -29.26 -10.69
CA MET A 322 -4.81 -29.29 -9.71
C MET A 322 -3.48 -29.85 -10.27
N ASP A 323 -3.36 -30.05 -11.58
CA ASP A 323 -2.07 -30.26 -12.25
C ASP A 323 -1.48 -28.92 -12.74
N TYR A 324 -0.33 -28.93 -13.40
CA TYR A 324 0.38 -27.75 -13.94
C TYR A 324 0.31 -27.58 -15.45
N THR A 325 -0.54 -28.37 -16.11
CA THR A 325 -0.75 -28.33 -17.56
C THR A 325 -1.24 -26.97 -18.06
N ASN A 326 -1.24 -26.79 -19.38
CA ASN A 326 -1.75 -25.56 -19.99
C ASN A 326 -3.26 -25.42 -19.74
N ASP A 327 -3.72 -24.18 -19.59
CA ASP A 327 -5.12 -23.85 -19.33
C ASP A 327 -6.11 -24.52 -20.31
N THR A 328 -5.70 -24.73 -21.56
CA THR A 328 -6.53 -25.34 -22.61
C THR A 328 -6.81 -26.83 -22.41
N CYS A 329 -6.07 -27.49 -21.52
CA CYS A 329 -6.12 -28.93 -21.32
C CYS A 329 -6.80 -29.32 -20.01
N MET A 330 -6.94 -28.36 -19.09
CA MET A 330 -7.64 -28.56 -17.83
C MET A 330 -9.17 -28.44 -18.01
N ASN A 331 -9.91 -29.43 -17.51
CA ASN A 331 -11.38 -29.43 -17.53
C ASN A 331 -12.06 -30.30 -16.47
N ILE A 332 -11.35 -30.80 -15.43
CA ILE A 332 -11.94 -31.72 -14.45
C ILE A 332 -11.52 -31.44 -13.00
N PHE A 333 -12.51 -31.38 -12.10
CA PHE A 333 -12.38 -31.79 -10.70
C PHE A 333 -13.07 -33.15 -10.53
N THR A 334 -12.61 -33.95 -9.58
CA THR A 334 -13.13 -35.30 -9.32
C THR A 334 -14.17 -35.37 -8.21
N LEU A 335 -14.81 -36.53 -8.02
CA LEU A 335 -15.82 -36.75 -6.98
C LEU A 335 -15.21 -36.71 -5.57
N ASP A 336 -13.99 -37.25 -5.37
CA ASP A 336 -13.29 -37.14 -4.09
C ASP A 336 -12.82 -35.70 -3.83
N GLN A 337 -12.34 -35.00 -4.86
CA GLN A 337 -12.02 -33.57 -4.76
C GLN A 337 -13.26 -32.75 -4.36
N LYS A 338 -14.45 -33.06 -4.92
CA LYS A 338 -15.72 -32.46 -4.46
C LYS A 338 -15.99 -32.78 -2.98
N ALA A 339 -15.87 -34.03 -2.56
CA ALA A 339 -16.13 -34.40 -1.16
C ALA A 339 -15.21 -33.62 -0.20
N ARG A 340 -13.96 -33.45 -0.59
CA ARG A 340 -12.95 -32.66 0.13
C ARG A 340 -13.29 -31.17 0.21
N ILE A 341 -13.64 -30.55 -0.92
CA ILE A 341 -14.10 -29.16 -0.97
C ILE A 341 -15.30 -28.96 -0.03
N VAL A 342 -16.29 -29.86 -0.07
CA VAL A 342 -17.51 -29.73 0.74
C VAL A 342 -17.19 -29.92 2.24
N ALA A 343 -16.33 -30.86 2.59
CA ALA A 343 -15.87 -31.04 3.97
C ALA A 343 -15.18 -29.78 4.50
N VAL A 344 -14.32 -29.15 3.70
CA VAL A 344 -13.69 -27.86 4.04
C VAL A 344 -14.72 -26.75 4.18
N MET A 345 -15.63 -26.62 3.22
CA MET A 345 -16.70 -25.60 3.24
C MET A 345 -17.69 -25.77 4.39
N ASN A 346 -17.77 -26.95 5.00
CA ASN A 346 -18.62 -27.18 6.16
C ASN A 346 -17.89 -26.96 7.48
N ASN A 347 -16.57 -27.17 7.52
CA ASN A 347 -15.84 -27.30 8.79
C ASN A 347 -14.72 -26.29 8.97
N SER A 348 -14.01 -25.86 7.92
CA SER A 348 -12.91 -24.90 8.07
C SER A 348 -13.45 -23.51 8.45
N PRO A 349 -12.84 -22.83 9.44
CA PRO A 349 -13.09 -21.41 9.69
C PRO A 349 -12.94 -20.58 8.40
N ARG A 350 -13.69 -19.47 8.32
CA ARG A 350 -13.84 -18.60 7.13
C ARG A 350 -14.51 -19.27 5.93
N ARG A 351 -14.23 -20.52 5.60
CA ARG A 351 -14.89 -21.25 4.50
C ARG A 351 -16.34 -21.59 4.87
N ALA A 352 -16.55 -22.06 6.10
CA ALA A 352 -17.88 -22.29 6.66
C ALA A 352 -18.75 -21.03 6.73
N SER A 353 -18.17 -19.87 7.06
CA SER A 353 -18.92 -18.62 7.12
C SER A 353 -19.25 -18.06 5.73
N LEU A 354 -18.35 -18.23 4.73
CA LEU A 354 -18.59 -17.81 3.35
C LEU A 354 -19.85 -18.44 2.75
N LYS A 355 -20.12 -19.71 3.07
CA LYS A 355 -21.34 -20.42 2.65
C LYS A 355 -22.62 -19.71 3.08
N THR A 356 -22.54 -18.95 4.17
CA THR A 356 -23.70 -18.26 4.76
C THR A 356 -23.74 -16.76 4.49
N SER A 357 -22.72 -16.24 3.80
CA SER A 357 -22.60 -14.81 3.54
C SER A 357 -23.68 -14.35 2.56
N THR A 358 -24.29 -13.21 2.85
CA THR A 358 -25.33 -12.58 2.02
C THR A 358 -24.77 -11.49 1.12
N LYS A 359 -23.44 -11.33 1.05
CA LYS A 359 -22.80 -10.21 0.35
C LYS A 359 -22.91 -10.28 -1.17
N ASN A 360 -23.35 -11.41 -1.73
CA ASN A 360 -23.75 -11.57 -3.13
C ASN A 360 -25.19 -11.08 -3.42
N ILE A 361 -25.99 -10.79 -2.39
CA ILE A 361 -27.38 -10.32 -2.54
C ILE A 361 -27.37 -8.81 -2.73
N ALA A 362 -27.97 -8.34 -3.84
CA ALA A 362 -28.08 -6.92 -4.11
C ALA A 362 -29.02 -6.22 -3.13
N ILE A 363 -28.64 -5.00 -2.74
CA ILE A 363 -29.49 -4.09 -1.96
C ILE A 363 -30.27 -3.15 -2.89
N PRO A 364 -31.37 -2.53 -2.43
CA PRO A 364 -32.08 -1.51 -3.20
C PRO A 364 -31.13 -0.39 -3.65
N LEU A 365 -31.15 -0.11 -4.96
CA LEU A 365 -30.39 0.97 -5.58
C LEU A 365 -31.28 2.20 -5.78
N PHE A 366 -30.68 3.38 -5.72
CA PHE A 366 -31.34 4.63 -6.06
C PHE A 366 -31.05 5.02 -7.51
N ALA A 367 -31.85 5.94 -8.06
CA ALA A 367 -31.62 6.43 -9.41
C ALA A 367 -30.35 7.30 -9.47
N ASN A 368 -30.20 8.20 -8.50
CA ASN A 368 -29.05 9.12 -8.38
C ASN A 368 -28.27 8.77 -7.11
N ASP A 369 -27.18 8.03 -7.29
CA ASP A 369 -26.30 7.57 -6.21
C ASP A 369 -24.86 7.60 -6.76
N ALA A 370 -24.10 8.59 -6.32
CA ALA A 370 -22.74 8.86 -6.72
C ALA A 370 -21.81 8.67 -5.52
N GLU A 371 -20.86 7.77 -5.65
CA GLU A 371 -19.85 7.51 -4.63
C GLU A 371 -18.55 8.22 -4.96
N VAL A 372 -17.89 8.79 -3.94
CA VAL A 372 -16.55 9.34 -4.09
C VAL A 372 -15.51 8.49 -3.34
N LYS A 373 -14.41 8.17 -4.02
CA LYS A 373 -13.22 7.55 -3.41
C LYS A 373 -12.00 8.38 -3.72
N ILE A 374 -11.12 8.60 -2.74
CA ILE A 374 -9.91 9.39 -2.94
C ILE A 374 -8.78 8.48 -3.45
N GLU A 375 -8.19 8.82 -4.59
CA GLU A 375 -7.03 8.11 -5.15
C GLU A 375 -5.76 8.37 -4.33
N ASN A 376 -4.83 7.42 -4.34
CA ASN A 376 -3.48 7.70 -3.87
C ASN A 376 -2.75 8.66 -4.83
N SER A 377 -1.78 9.39 -4.30
CA SER A 377 -0.91 10.28 -5.07
C SER A 377 0.48 9.67 -5.12
N CYS A 378 0.89 9.19 -6.30
CA CYS A 378 2.13 8.44 -6.49
C CYS A 378 3.37 9.30 -6.68
N SER A 379 3.21 10.62 -6.53
CA SER A 379 4.28 11.59 -6.54
C SER A 379 4.36 12.22 -5.16
N THR A 380 5.26 11.74 -4.33
CA THR A 380 5.67 12.47 -3.14
C THR A 380 6.63 13.57 -3.57
N VAL A 381 6.35 14.80 -3.18
CA VAL A 381 7.35 15.86 -3.25
C VAL A 381 7.59 16.25 -1.81
N GLU A 382 8.65 15.69 -1.24
CA GLU A 382 9.06 16.03 0.12
C GLU A 382 9.72 17.42 0.12
N PRO A 383 9.55 18.21 1.20
CA PRO A 383 10.21 19.51 1.31
C PRO A 383 11.73 19.37 1.19
N THR A 384 12.32 20.11 0.25
CA THR A 384 13.79 20.22 0.09
C THR A 384 14.24 21.64 0.36
N CYS A 385 15.56 21.87 0.45
CA CYS A 385 16.08 23.23 0.54
C CYS A 385 15.75 24.11 -0.68
N ASP A 386 15.60 23.51 -1.85
CA ASP A 386 15.23 24.23 -3.08
C ASP A 386 13.72 24.44 -3.22
N ALA A 387 12.93 23.55 -2.61
CA ALA A 387 11.48 23.60 -2.59
C ALA A 387 10.97 23.33 -1.16
N PRO A 388 11.07 24.31 -0.24
CA PRO A 388 10.69 24.15 1.17
C PRO A 388 9.17 23.97 1.36
N ASN A 389 8.39 24.37 0.36
CA ASN A 389 6.95 24.15 0.25
C ASN A 389 6.66 23.63 -1.16
N PRO A 390 6.99 22.36 -1.45
CA PRO A 390 6.84 21.85 -2.79
C PRO A 390 5.36 21.79 -3.16
N THR A 391 5.03 22.24 -4.37
CA THR A 391 3.68 22.07 -4.91
C THR A 391 3.45 20.60 -5.23
N SER A 392 2.65 19.91 -4.42
CA SER A 392 2.18 18.56 -4.74
C SER A 392 1.16 18.63 -5.88
N PRO A 393 1.07 17.62 -6.76
CA PRO A 393 0.02 17.57 -7.75
C PRO A 393 -1.37 17.66 -7.12
N ALA A 394 -2.30 18.22 -7.89
CA ALA A 394 -3.71 18.21 -7.54
C ALA A 394 -4.17 16.78 -7.28
N LYS A 395 -4.84 16.56 -6.15
CA LYS A 395 -5.35 15.24 -5.76
C LYS A 395 -6.47 14.82 -6.69
N ARG A 396 -6.57 13.50 -6.85
CA ARG A 396 -7.54 12.87 -7.73
C ARG A 396 -8.55 12.09 -6.90
N VAL A 397 -9.77 12.01 -7.40
CA VAL A 397 -10.82 11.16 -6.85
C VAL A 397 -11.42 10.31 -7.96
N LEU A 398 -11.91 9.13 -7.60
CA LEU A 398 -12.80 8.33 -8.41
C LEU A 398 -14.24 8.69 -8.06
N LEU A 399 -14.99 9.20 -9.03
CA LEU A 399 -16.42 9.42 -8.94
C LEU A 399 -17.13 8.22 -9.57
N TYR A 400 -17.70 7.34 -8.76
CA TYR A 400 -18.45 6.17 -9.19
C TYR A 400 -19.93 6.50 -9.35
N ASN A 401 -20.56 5.96 -10.39
CA ASN A 401 -22.02 5.90 -10.47
C ASN A 401 -22.50 4.58 -9.85
N ARG A 402 -23.10 4.64 -8.66
CA ARG A 402 -23.74 3.51 -7.97
C ARG A 402 -25.26 3.46 -8.17
N GLY A 403 -25.81 4.45 -8.85
CA GLY A 403 -27.21 4.54 -9.19
C GLY A 403 -27.62 3.70 -10.39
N THR A 404 -28.92 3.63 -10.63
CA THR A 404 -29.50 2.94 -11.79
C THR A 404 -29.61 3.83 -13.03
N SER A 405 -29.64 5.15 -12.85
CA SER A 405 -29.59 6.11 -13.97
C SER A 405 -28.15 6.43 -14.34
N ASN A 406 -27.89 6.79 -15.59
CA ASN A 406 -26.59 7.34 -15.96
C ASN A 406 -26.31 8.63 -15.17
N LEU A 407 -25.10 8.77 -14.63
CA LEU A 407 -24.65 9.98 -13.95
C LEU A 407 -24.12 10.95 -15.01
N THR A 408 -24.82 12.06 -15.18
CA THR A 408 -24.54 13.09 -16.20
C THR A 408 -23.95 14.36 -15.62
N SER A 409 -24.17 14.61 -14.33
CA SER A 409 -23.57 15.69 -13.58
C SER A 409 -23.39 15.32 -12.11
N ALA A 410 -22.38 15.90 -11.47
CA ALA A 410 -22.20 15.81 -10.02
C ALA A 410 -21.52 17.06 -9.47
N THR A 411 -21.80 17.43 -8.22
CA THR A 411 -21.10 18.51 -7.51
C THR A 411 -20.33 17.95 -6.33
N LEU A 412 -19.01 18.08 -6.40
CA LEU A 412 -18.07 17.73 -5.35
C LEU A 412 -17.78 18.95 -4.47
N ASN A 413 -17.97 18.83 -3.17
CA ASN A 413 -17.47 19.78 -2.18
C ASN A 413 -16.21 19.22 -1.55
N TYR A 414 -15.14 20.00 -1.42
CA TYR A 414 -13.90 19.51 -0.82
C TYR A 414 -13.12 20.61 -0.12
N ASN A 415 -12.31 20.22 0.85
CA ASN A 415 -11.35 21.08 1.53
C ASN A 415 -10.07 20.32 1.88
N MET A 416 -8.99 21.07 2.04
CA MET A 416 -7.76 20.59 2.66
C MET A 416 -7.74 21.05 4.12
N ASN A 417 -7.43 20.14 5.05
CA ASN A 417 -7.22 20.41 6.48
C ASN A 417 -8.39 21.14 7.18
N GLY A 418 -9.63 20.95 6.71
CA GLY A 418 -10.80 21.65 7.27
C GLY A 418 -10.86 23.14 6.96
N GLY A 419 -10.02 23.62 6.03
CA GLY A 419 -9.98 25.02 5.60
C GLY A 419 -11.13 25.39 4.66
N THR A 420 -10.88 26.37 3.77
CA THR A 420 -11.88 26.82 2.79
C THR A 420 -12.39 25.67 1.93
N SER A 421 -13.71 25.51 1.88
CA SER A 421 -14.36 24.54 1.00
C SER A 421 -14.50 25.08 -0.41
N TYR A 422 -14.19 24.24 -1.38
CA TYR A 422 -14.34 24.49 -2.80
C TYR A 422 -15.42 23.58 -3.37
N ASN A 423 -16.16 24.09 -4.35
CA ASN A 423 -17.10 23.30 -5.14
C ASN A 423 -16.51 23.06 -6.53
N GLN A 424 -16.57 21.82 -7.00
CA GLN A 424 -16.21 21.45 -8.35
C GLN A 424 -17.35 20.66 -8.99
N ASN A 425 -17.80 21.15 -10.14
CA ASN A 425 -18.80 20.48 -10.94
C ASN A 425 -18.12 19.51 -11.91
N TRP A 426 -18.68 18.32 -12.00
CA TRP A 426 -18.35 17.32 -13.00
C TRP A 426 -19.55 17.18 -13.95
N THR A 427 -19.27 17.00 -15.25
CA THR A 427 -20.28 16.68 -16.27
C THR A 427 -19.75 15.55 -17.14
N GLY A 428 -20.64 14.70 -17.65
CA GLY A 428 -20.27 13.56 -18.47
C GLY A 428 -21.46 12.64 -18.73
N ASN A 429 -21.17 11.35 -18.92
CA ASN A 429 -22.17 10.30 -19.05
C ASN A 429 -21.59 8.97 -18.53
N LEU A 430 -21.70 8.74 -17.22
CA LEU A 430 -21.22 7.52 -16.56
C LEU A 430 -22.36 6.53 -16.42
N ALA A 431 -22.24 5.38 -17.08
CA ALA A 431 -23.15 4.25 -16.87
C ALA A 431 -23.04 3.70 -15.44
N PRO A 432 -24.07 2.98 -14.94
CA PRO A 432 -24.01 2.30 -13.65
C PRO A 432 -22.74 1.44 -13.48
N ASN A 433 -22.16 1.47 -12.28
CA ASN A 433 -20.91 0.82 -11.87
C ASN A 433 -19.63 1.30 -12.58
N ARG A 434 -19.71 2.32 -13.45
CA ARG A 434 -18.51 2.96 -14.02
C ARG A 434 -18.08 4.14 -13.17
N TYR A 435 -16.83 4.56 -13.35
CA TYR A 435 -16.25 5.70 -12.65
C TYR A 435 -15.56 6.66 -13.62
N ALA A 436 -15.45 7.92 -13.19
CA ALA A 436 -14.56 8.91 -13.79
C ALA A 436 -13.48 9.31 -12.80
N VAL A 437 -12.29 9.59 -13.31
CA VAL A 437 -11.23 10.25 -12.54
C VAL A 437 -11.48 11.75 -12.58
N VAL A 438 -11.55 12.39 -11.42
CA VAL A 438 -11.68 13.85 -11.28
C VAL A 438 -10.47 14.41 -10.56
N THR A 439 -9.80 15.39 -11.17
CA THR A 439 -8.67 16.11 -10.56
C THR A 439 -9.19 17.36 -9.87
N LEU A 440 -8.91 17.53 -8.58
CA LEU A 440 -9.40 18.63 -7.74
C LEU A 440 -8.43 19.81 -7.76
N THR A 441 -8.80 20.92 -8.40
CA THR A 441 -7.88 22.03 -8.70
C THR A 441 -7.24 22.69 -7.47
N ASN A 442 -7.97 22.86 -6.37
CA ASN A 442 -7.48 23.52 -5.14
C ASN A 442 -7.01 22.52 -4.07
N SER A 443 -6.32 21.45 -4.49
CA SER A 443 -5.87 20.37 -3.59
C SER A 443 -4.37 20.05 -3.69
N THR A 444 -3.56 21.01 -4.16
CA THR A 444 -2.10 20.86 -4.30
C THR A 444 -1.34 20.87 -2.97
N GLY A 445 -2.02 21.09 -1.83
CA GLY A 445 -1.42 21.02 -0.50
C GLY A 445 -1.24 19.59 0.03
N ASN A 446 -0.48 19.48 1.10
CA ASN A 446 -0.39 18.28 1.94
C ASN A 446 -1.40 18.35 3.11
N GLY A 447 -1.57 17.23 3.80
CA GLY A 447 -2.52 17.04 4.89
C GLY A 447 -3.80 16.31 4.45
N THR A 448 -4.85 16.47 5.23
CA THR A 448 -6.10 15.71 5.07
C THR A 448 -7.02 16.37 4.04
N LEU A 449 -7.24 15.68 2.92
CA LEU A 449 -8.29 16.02 1.95
C LEU A 449 -9.61 15.44 2.43
N ASN A 450 -10.63 16.28 2.55
CA ASN A 450 -12.02 15.86 2.76
C ASN A 450 -12.80 16.15 1.50
N VAL A 451 -13.57 15.17 1.02
CA VAL A 451 -14.41 15.30 -0.18
C VAL A 451 -15.81 14.79 0.13
N SER A 452 -16.82 15.46 -0.39
CA SER A 452 -18.19 15.00 -0.40
C SER A 452 -18.88 15.21 -1.74
N VAL A 453 -19.77 14.28 -2.11
CA VAL A 453 -20.74 14.46 -3.19
C VAL A 453 -22.00 15.09 -2.59
N THR A 454 -22.45 16.19 -3.18
CA THR A 454 -23.63 16.94 -2.67
C THR A 454 -24.82 16.87 -3.61
N ILE A 455 -24.57 16.85 -4.92
CA ILE A 455 -25.58 16.83 -5.97
C ILE A 455 -25.18 15.78 -7.00
N ALA A 456 -26.13 14.95 -7.43
CA ALA A 456 -26.03 14.00 -8.53
C ALA A 456 -27.20 14.23 -9.49
N ASN A 457 -26.92 14.41 -10.79
CA ASN A 457 -27.93 14.71 -11.82
C ASN A 457 -28.84 15.90 -11.49
N GLY A 458 -28.28 16.94 -10.86
CA GLY A 458 -29.02 18.16 -10.50
C GLY A 458 -29.95 18.03 -9.28
N VAL A 459 -29.99 16.87 -8.62
CA VAL A 459 -30.73 16.66 -7.36
C VAL A 459 -29.78 16.23 -6.23
N ALA A 460 -30.24 16.28 -4.99
CA ALA A 460 -29.46 15.76 -3.87
C ALA A 460 -29.15 14.26 -4.09
N ASP A 461 -27.92 13.87 -3.79
CA ASP A 461 -27.53 12.47 -3.84
C ASP A 461 -28.36 11.65 -2.82
N GLN A 462 -28.84 10.47 -3.25
CA GLN A 462 -29.83 9.70 -2.50
C GLN A 462 -29.22 8.73 -1.48
N ARG A 463 -27.91 8.51 -1.48
CA ARG A 463 -27.22 7.63 -0.53
C ARG A 463 -26.15 8.40 0.26
N SER A 464 -26.45 8.76 1.49
CA SER A 464 -25.49 9.49 2.33
C SER A 464 -24.28 8.65 2.78
N SER A 465 -24.38 7.32 2.81
CA SER A 465 -23.36 6.42 3.37
C SER A 465 -22.10 6.24 2.51
N ASN A 466 -22.10 6.71 1.25
CA ASN A 466 -20.96 6.69 0.33
C ASN A 466 -20.63 8.08 -0.25
N ASN A 467 -21.26 9.13 0.27
CA ASN A 467 -21.08 10.49 -0.23
C ASN A 467 -19.79 11.14 0.25
N THR A 468 -19.12 10.63 1.28
CA THR A 468 -17.95 11.29 1.87
C THR A 468 -16.73 10.39 1.85
N ALA A 469 -15.56 11.00 1.66
CA ALA A 469 -14.27 10.35 1.77
C ALA A 469 -13.25 11.31 2.39
N SER A 470 -12.30 10.78 3.17
CA SER A 470 -11.19 11.52 3.73
C SER A 470 -9.89 10.73 3.61
N LYS A 471 -8.79 11.41 3.24
CA LYS A 471 -7.46 10.80 3.12
C LYS A 471 -6.38 11.83 3.39
N THR A 472 -5.33 11.43 4.10
CA THR A 472 -4.16 12.27 4.38
C THR A 472 -3.07 12.04 3.33
N PHE A 473 -2.49 13.12 2.81
CA PHE A 473 -1.42 13.12 1.83
C PHE A 473 -0.17 13.81 2.38
N GLY A 474 0.99 13.16 2.20
CA GLY A 474 2.26 13.66 2.71
C GLY A 474 2.25 13.87 4.23
N THR A 475 3.35 14.39 4.75
CA THR A 475 3.34 14.98 6.10
C THR A 475 2.85 16.42 5.99
N THR A 476 2.15 16.92 7.02
CA THR A 476 1.90 18.36 7.19
C THR A 476 3.19 19.13 7.51
N ALA A 477 4.35 18.48 7.47
CA ALA A 477 5.61 19.06 7.84
C ALA A 477 6.06 20.07 6.77
N SER A 478 6.07 21.33 7.16
CA SER A 478 7.13 22.24 6.71
C SER A 478 8.49 21.62 7.03
N LEU A 479 9.53 21.96 6.26
CA LEU A 479 10.92 21.64 6.63
C LEU A 479 11.13 21.80 8.14
N ALA A 480 11.67 20.78 8.79
CA ALA A 480 11.96 20.84 10.21
C ALA A 480 12.85 22.06 10.48
N TYR A 481 12.54 22.83 11.52
CA TYR A 481 13.28 24.05 11.83
C TYR A 481 13.67 24.10 13.30
N ALA A 482 14.79 24.75 13.58
CA ALA A 482 15.16 25.16 14.92
C ALA A 482 15.78 26.55 14.92
N ASN A 483 15.43 27.37 15.91
CA ASN A 483 16.00 28.71 16.08
C ASN A 483 17.37 28.61 16.79
N ALA A 484 18.32 27.93 16.17
CA ALA A 484 19.65 27.67 16.73
C ALA A 484 20.72 27.69 15.64
N THR A 485 21.96 27.98 16.01
CA THR A 485 23.13 27.83 15.13
C THR A 485 24.02 26.64 15.53
N SER A 486 23.69 25.97 16.64
CA SER A 486 24.39 24.79 17.12
C SER A 486 23.45 23.59 17.11
N PHE A 487 23.87 22.54 16.40
CA PHE A 487 23.14 21.29 16.26
C PHE A 487 24.01 20.13 16.71
N THR A 488 23.39 19.08 17.24
CA THR A 488 24.08 17.86 17.68
C THR A 488 23.63 16.70 16.83
N PHE A 489 24.57 16.05 16.14
CA PHE A 489 24.34 14.85 15.34
C PHE A 489 24.77 13.59 16.10
N ASN A 490 23.90 12.58 16.05
CA ASN A 490 24.19 11.24 16.52
C ASN A 490 23.85 10.23 15.42
N LEU A 491 24.74 9.26 15.21
CA LEU A 491 24.56 8.15 14.26
C LEU A 491 24.89 6.85 14.97
N PHE A 492 23.93 5.95 14.96
CA PHE A 492 24.09 4.56 15.34
C PHE A 492 23.87 3.74 14.07
N GLY A 493 24.87 2.98 13.65
CA GLY A 493 24.73 2.04 12.54
C GLY A 493 24.59 0.62 13.04
N ASP A 494 24.68 -0.32 12.12
CA ASP A 494 24.72 -1.75 12.39
C ASP A 494 26.16 -2.25 12.59
N SER A 495 26.42 -3.53 12.35
CA SER A 495 27.77 -4.10 12.46
C SER A 495 28.71 -3.77 11.29
N PHE A 496 28.20 -3.23 10.18
CA PHE A 496 28.97 -2.96 8.97
C PHE A 496 29.25 -1.46 8.85
N GLY A 497 30.22 -0.99 9.64
CA GLY A 497 30.58 0.42 9.63
C GLY A 497 31.24 0.87 8.33
N SER A 498 31.90 -0.04 7.62
CA SER A 498 32.74 0.27 6.46
C SER A 498 31.96 0.75 5.24
N GLU A 499 30.67 0.45 5.18
CA GLU A 499 29.74 0.85 4.12
C GLU A 499 28.98 2.15 4.45
N THR A 500 28.98 2.57 5.71
CA THR A 500 28.24 3.76 6.15
C THR A 500 29.06 5.04 6.03
N THR A 501 28.60 5.99 5.23
CA THR A 501 29.16 7.36 5.15
C THR A 501 28.08 8.41 5.29
N TRP A 502 28.43 9.66 5.58
CA TRP A 502 27.46 10.74 5.56
C TRP A 502 28.07 12.09 5.19
N THR A 503 27.23 12.98 4.67
CA THR A 503 27.58 14.37 4.38
C THR A 503 26.46 15.32 4.81
N LEU A 504 26.80 16.42 5.47
CA LEU A 504 25.92 17.56 5.69
C LEU A 504 26.29 18.67 4.71
N LYS A 505 25.34 19.11 3.90
CA LYS A 505 25.51 20.19 2.92
C LYS A 505 24.56 21.35 3.20
N ASN A 506 24.93 22.54 2.74
CA ASN A 506 24.02 23.69 2.70
C ASN A 506 23.21 23.71 1.39
N GLN A 507 22.26 24.64 1.29
CA GLN A 507 21.43 24.84 0.09
C GLN A 507 22.23 25.05 -1.21
N ALA A 508 23.43 25.63 -1.15
CA ALA A 508 24.28 25.79 -2.33
C ALA A 508 25.02 24.49 -2.75
N GLY A 509 24.75 23.36 -2.07
CA GLY A 509 25.42 22.08 -2.29
C GLY A 509 26.83 21.99 -1.70
N THR A 510 27.25 22.97 -0.90
CA THR A 510 28.57 22.97 -0.25
C THR A 510 28.55 22.03 0.94
N THR A 511 29.45 21.04 0.96
CA THR A 511 29.66 20.16 2.12
C THR A 511 30.25 20.95 3.28
N LEU A 512 29.54 20.95 4.41
CA LEU A 512 29.96 21.59 5.65
C LEU A 512 30.61 20.58 6.60
N TYR A 513 30.06 19.38 6.69
CA TYR A 513 30.57 18.29 7.51
C TYR A 513 30.41 16.97 6.77
N SER A 514 31.25 15.99 7.09
CA SER A 514 31.15 14.63 6.57
C SER A 514 31.79 13.65 7.54
N GLY A 515 31.44 12.37 7.44
CA GLY A 515 32.02 11.31 8.24
C GLY A 515 31.85 9.94 7.61
N GLY A 516 32.46 8.95 8.27
CA GLY A 516 32.64 7.61 7.73
C GLY A 516 33.78 7.50 6.70
N PRO A 517 34.05 6.29 6.19
CA PRO A 517 33.49 5.02 6.66
C PRO A 517 33.95 4.68 8.08
N TYR A 518 33.20 3.82 8.77
CA TYR A 518 33.45 3.38 10.15
C TYR A 518 34.02 1.95 10.19
N THR A 519 34.42 1.49 11.37
CA THR A 519 34.99 0.16 11.53
C THR A 519 33.89 -0.88 11.74
N ASP A 520 33.94 -1.98 10.99
CA ASP A 520 33.06 -3.13 11.19
C ASP A 520 33.21 -3.74 12.59
N GLN A 521 32.11 -4.22 13.14
CA GLN A 521 32.02 -4.79 14.48
C GLN A 521 31.76 -6.29 14.40
N GLN A 522 32.23 -7.03 15.42
CA GLN A 522 31.95 -8.46 15.53
C GLN A 522 30.72 -8.70 16.41
N GLY A 523 29.78 -9.50 15.89
CA GLY A 523 28.45 -9.72 16.46
C GLY A 523 27.41 -8.80 15.80
N GLY A 524 26.19 -9.28 15.59
CA GLY A 524 25.11 -8.45 15.05
C GLY A 524 24.53 -7.52 16.11
N GLY A 525 24.15 -6.30 15.75
CA GLY A 525 23.62 -5.31 16.69
C GLY A 525 23.72 -3.85 16.24
N THR A 526 23.31 -2.94 17.13
CA THR A 526 23.35 -1.49 16.88
C THR A 526 24.57 -0.87 17.54
N TYR A 527 25.42 -0.21 16.77
CA TYR A 527 26.71 0.34 17.22
C TYR A 527 26.79 1.85 17.02
N GLN A 528 27.49 2.51 17.94
CA GLN A 528 27.62 3.96 17.94
C GLN A 528 28.73 4.42 17.00
N TYR A 529 28.38 5.09 15.91
CA TYR A 529 29.36 5.62 14.93
C TYR A 529 29.67 7.09 15.19
N VAL A 530 28.67 7.91 15.52
CA VAL A 530 28.84 9.34 15.84
C VAL A 530 28.21 9.69 17.18
N THR A 531 29.10 10.09 18.09
CA THR A 531 28.92 10.63 19.45
C THR A 531 28.68 12.13 19.62
N ASN A 532 27.46 12.65 19.76
CA ASN A 532 27.22 14.06 20.13
C ASN A 532 28.04 15.06 19.28
N GLN A 533 28.11 14.85 17.97
CA GLN A 533 28.91 15.70 17.11
C GLN A 533 28.23 17.05 16.94
N VAL A 534 28.89 18.11 17.42
CA VAL A 534 28.35 19.46 17.33
C VAL A 534 28.67 20.08 15.97
N TRP A 535 27.63 20.53 15.27
CA TRP A 535 27.69 21.30 14.04
C TRP A 535 27.31 22.74 14.32
N ASN A 536 28.25 23.65 14.05
CA ASN A 536 27.96 25.09 14.03
C ASN A 536 27.59 25.49 12.60
N LEU A 537 26.33 25.86 12.41
CA LEU A 537 25.72 26.14 11.12
C LEU A 537 25.36 27.64 11.00
N PRO A 538 25.62 28.28 9.84
CA PRO A 538 25.21 29.65 9.57
C PRO A 538 23.73 29.90 9.90
N ALA A 539 23.37 31.09 10.40
CA ALA A 539 21.98 31.45 10.65
C ALA A 539 21.17 31.56 9.36
N ASN A 540 19.88 31.24 9.42
CA ASN A 540 18.91 31.34 8.31
C ASN A 540 19.32 30.54 7.07
N GLY A 541 19.94 29.38 7.29
CA GLY A 541 20.30 28.43 6.25
C GLY A 541 19.33 27.25 6.16
N CYS A 542 19.32 26.60 5.01
CA CYS A 542 18.77 25.27 4.84
C CYS A 542 19.90 24.26 4.62
N TYR A 543 19.75 23.10 5.26
CA TYR A 543 20.74 22.04 5.29
C TYR A 543 20.10 20.72 4.93
N TYR A 544 20.89 19.85 4.30
CA TYR A 544 20.51 18.48 4.06
C TYR A 544 21.63 17.52 4.44
N LEU A 545 21.26 16.51 5.21
CA LEU A 545 22.10 15.41 5.64
C LEU A 545 21.81 14.22 4.75
N SER A 546 22.84 13.72 4.07
CA SER A 546 22.81 12.45 3.35
C SER A 546 23.54 11.41 4.18
N VAL A 547 22.85 10.34 4.59
CA VAL A 547 23.46 9.13 5.17
C VAL A 547 23.42 8.05 4.11
N ASN A 548 24.58 7.51 3.76
CA ASN A 548 24.75 6.56 2.67
C ASN A 548 25.21 5.22 3.20
N ASP A 549 24.75 4.18 2.54
CA ASP A 549 25.20 2.82 2.71
C ASP A 549 25.59 2.26 1.32
N SER A 550 26.81 1.72 1.22
CA SER A 550 27.36 1.21 -0.05
C SER A 550 27.00 -0.25 -0.35
N TYR A 551 26.47 -0.99 0.61
CA TYR A 551 26.10 -2.39 0.42
C TYR A 551 24.64 -2.55 -0.03
N GLY A 552 23.75 -1.70 0.46
CA GLY A 552 22.40 -1.55 -0.06
C GLY A 552 21.28 -2.06 0.84
N ASP A 553 21.57 -2.44 2.07
CA ASP A 553 20.62 -2.91 3.08
C ASP A 553 20.28 -1.83 4.13
N GLY A 554 21.07 -0.76 4.20
CA GLY A 554 20.79 0.42 5.01
C GLY A 554 21.68 0.49 6.24
N LEU A 555 21.06 0.62 7.41
CA LEU A 555 21.73 0.52 8.71
C LEU A 555 21.15 -0.68 9.47
N PHE A 556 21.01 -1.81 8.81
CA PHE A 556 20.40 -3.01 9.38
C PHE A 556 21.10 -4.28 8.91
N ASP A 557 21.77 -4.95 9.84
CA ASP A 557 22.54 -6.19 9.62
C ASP A 557 21.70 -7.48 9.78
N GLY A 558 20.38 -7.38 9.89
CA GLY A 558 19.50 -8.51 10.19
C GLY A 558 19.26 -8.75 11.69
N VAL A 559 19.95 -8.05 12.59
CA VAL A 559 19.84 -8.19 14.05
C VAL A 559 19.60 -6.86 14.74
N GLY A 560 20.43 -5.84 14.47
CA GLY A 560 20.38 -4.52 15.05
C GLY A 560 19.93 -3.45 14.06
N GLN A 561 19.04 -2.57 14.51
CA GLN A 561 18.57 -1.43 13.72
C GLN A 561 19.36 -0.17 14.10
N GLY A 562 20.09 0.37 13.13
CA GLY A 562 20.71 1.68 13.21
C GLY A 562 19.69 2.81 13.01
N TYR A 563 20.03 3.98 13.55
CA TYR A 563 19.22 5.19 13.57
C TYR A 563 20.12 6.43 13.66
N TYR A 564 19.58 7.59 13.30
CA TYR A 564 20.31 8.85 13.47
C TYR A 564 19.40 10.02 13.80
N THR A 565 19.97 10.98 14.54
CA THR A 565 19.24 12.15 15.01
C THR A 565 20.07 13.42 14.85
N VAL A 566 19.38 14.52 14.58
CA VAL A 566 19.93 15.88 14.65
C VAL A 566 19.06 16.69 15.59
N THR A 567 19.66 17.23 16.64
CA THR A 567 18.97 18.04 17.65
C THR A 567 19.55 19.45 17.75
N ALA A 568 18.75 20.40 18.19
CA ALA A 568 19.13 21.76 18.55
C ALA A 568 18.58 22.06 19.95
N GLY A 569 19.42 21.89 20.98
CA GLY A 569 18.96 21.90 22.37
C GLY A 569 17.93 20.79 22.63
N ALA A 570 16.73 21.17 23.08
CA ALA A 570 15.63 20.22 23.31
C ALA A 570 14.83 19.86 22.04
N SER A 571 15.07 20.56 20.92
CA SER A 571 14.33 20.34 19.67
C SER A 571 15.01 19.27 18.82
N THR A 572 14.27 18.32 18.28
CA THR A 572 14.79 17.34 17.31
C THR A 572 14.32 17.73 15.91
N VAL A 573 15.26 17.98 15.00
CA VAL A 573 14.95 18.40 13.62
C VAL A 573 15.12 17.26 12.61
N VAL A 574 15.89 16.24 12.95
CA VAL A 574 15.96 14.98 12.20
C VAL A 574 15.85 13.84 13.19
N ASN A 575 14.92 12.92 12.95
CA ASN A 575 14.77 11.71 13.74
C ASN A 575 14.47 10.54 12.80
N VAL A 576 15.53 9.82 12.41
CA VAL A 576 15.41 8.63 11.58
C VAL A 576 15.62 7.42 12.46
N THR A 577 14.54 6.68 12.68
CA THR A 577 14.52 5.51 13.56
C THR A 577 14.82 4.20 12.85
N ASP A 578 14.68 4.18 11.52
CA ASP A 578 14.70 2.98 10.69
C ASP A 578 15.17 3.33 9.26
N PHE A 579 16.45 3.14 8.97
CA PHE A 579 16.94 3.16 7.59
C PHE A 579 17.22 1.73 7.15
N VAL A 580 16.22 1.09 6.55
CA VAL A 580 16.29 -0.29 6.04
C VAL A 580 15.91 -0.29 4.58
N ALA A 581 16.65 -1.03 3.76
CA ALA A 581 16.33 -1.19 2.35
C ALA A 581 16.28 -2.68 1.98
N SER A 582 15.07 -3.24 2.04
CA SER A 582 14.82 -4.65 1.74
C SER A 582 14.72 -4.90 0.23
N GLY A 583 15.37 -5.97 -0.24
CA GLY A 583 15.22 -6.46 -1.63
C GLY A 583 16.16 -5.83 -2.65
N ASN A 584 17.06 -4.93 -2.22
CA ASN A 584 18.15 -4.45 -3.06
C ASN A 584 19.19 -5.56 -3.29
N PRO A 585 19.82 -5.64 -4.48
CA PRO A 585 21.00 -6.47 -4.67
C PRO A 585 22.16 -5.99 -3.79
N ASP A 586 22.98 -6.93 -3.29
CA ASP A 586 24.24 -6.61 -2.60
C ASP A 586 25.11 -5.65 -3.45
N PHE A 587 25.83 -4.76 -2.76
CA PHE A 587 26.68 -3.70 -3.32
C PHE A 587 25.91 -2.62 -4.12
N THR A 588 24.66 -2.38 -3.76
CA THR A 588 23.87 -1.28 -4.33
C THR A 588 23.98 -0.06 -3.43
N PHE A 589 24.64 0.99 -3.90
CA PHE A 589 24.68 2.25 -3.17
C PHE A 589 23.28 2.82 -2.94
N ILE A 590 22.92 3.07 -1.69
CA ILE A 590 21.70 3.74 -1.28
C ILE A 590 22.01 4.95 -0.39
N SER A 591 21.12 5.95 -0.41
CA SER A 591 21.27 7.16 0.36
C SER A 591 19.92 7.62 0.90
N ARG A 592 19.91 8.06 2.15
CA ARG A 592 18.76 8.72 2.77
C ARG A 592 19.08 10.18 3.04
N GLU A 593 18.27 11.07 2.47
CA GLU A 593 18.38 12.51 2.67
C GLU A 593 17.40 13.00 3.74
N SER A 594 17.88 13.88 4.61
CA SER A 594 17.07 14.55 5.65
C SER A 594 17.31 16.06 5.58
N TYR A 595 16.24 16.84 5.47
CA TYR A 595 16.30 18.30 5.29
C TYR A 595 15.85 19.04 6.56
N PHE A 596 16.55 20.11 6.92
CA PHE A 596 16.16 21.00 8.02
C PHE A 596 16.67 22.43 7.80
N THR A 597 16.03 23.39 8.46
CA THR A 597 16.39 24.81 8.41
C THR A 597 16.77 25.32 9.79
N ASN A 598 17.50 26.43 9.83
CA ASN A 598 17.73 27.14 11.06
C ASN A 598 17.31 28.61 11.00
N ASN A 599 16.08 28.90 11.38
CA ASN A 599 15.59 30.28 11.44
C ASN A 599 16.08 30.96 12.72
N ALA A 600 17.39 31.10 12.86
CA ALA A 600 17.97 31.96 13.87
C ALA A 600 17.60 33.41 13.51
N ALA A 601 16.46 33.86 14.05
CA ALA A 601 16.06 35.24 14.00
C ALA A 601 17.26 36.09 14.44
N LEU A 602 17.76 36.94 13.54
CA LEU A 602 18.50 38.11 13.98
C LEU A 602 17.50 38.86 14.86
N SER A 603 17.82 38.95 16.16
CA SER A 603 17.01 39.62 17.17
C SER A 603 16.34 40.88 16.61
N THR A 604 15.02 40.82 16.49
CA THR A 604 14.09 41.86 16.92
C THR A 604 12.81 41.14 17.32
N ASP A 605 12.60 40.96 18.62
CA ASP A 605 11.27 40.66 19.14
C ASP A 605 10.37 41.85 18.81
N ASP A 606 9.54 41.72 17.78
CA ASP A 606 8.27 42.45 17.75
C ASP A 606 7.16 41.40 17.73
N PHE A 607 7.08 40.67 18.85
CA PHE A 607 5.83 40.02 19.23
C PHE A 607 4.80 41.14 19.38
N GLY A 608 3.63 41.00 18.76
CA GLY A 608 2.51 41.94 18.79
C GLY A 608 1.87 42.14 20.17
N LEU A 609 2.68 42.30 21.23
CA LEU A 609 2.29 42.54 22.61
C LEU A 609 1.30 43.71 22.71
N LEU A 610 1.47 44.73 21.84
CA LEU A 610 0.67 45.94 21.85
C LEU A 610 -0.46 45.94 20.80
N ASP A 611 -0.67 44.89 20.00
CA ASP A 611 -1.62 44.90 18.87
C ASP A 611 -3.05 45.20 19.29
N ASN A 612 -3.48 44.68 20.45
CA ASN A 612 -4.82 44.89 21.01
C ASN A 612 -4.95 46.15 21.89
N VAL A 613 -3.91 46.98 21.97
CA VAL A 613 -3.96 48.26 22.69
C VAL A 613 -4.71 49.30 21.86
N ASN A 614 -5.69 49.95 22.48
CA ASN A 614 -6.44 51.06 21.88
C ASN A 614 -6.58 52.23 22.86
N LEU A 615 -7.06 53.36 22.35
CA LEU A 615 -7.27 54.60 23.12
C LEU A 615 -8.74 55.04 23.02
N TYR A 616 -9.32 55.43 24.15
CA TYR A 616 -10.73 55.87 24.23
C TYR A 616 -10.93 56.95 25.31
N PRO A 617 -11.71 58.02 25.03
CA PRO A 617 -12.30 58.36 23.74
C PRO A 617 -11.27 58.93 22.75
N ASN A 618 -11.53 58.75 21.45
CA ASN A 618 -10.80 59.40 20.37
C ASN A 618 -11.78 59.75 19.23
N PRO A 619 -12.08 61.03 18.98
CA PRO A 619 -11.43 62.23 19.52
C PRO A 619 -11.56 62.43 21.03
N SER A 620 -10.56 63.05 21.66
CA SER A 620 -10.49 63.34 23.10
C SER A 620 -10.61 64.84 23.38
N ASN A 621 -11.34 65.24 24.43
CA ASN A 621 -11.43 66.63 24.89
C ASN A 621 -10.37 66.93 25.96
N ASP A 622 -10.50 66.40 27.17
CA ASP A 622 -9.56 66.69 28.27
C ASP A 622 -8.65 65.52 28.60
N ASN A 623 -9.12 64.29 28.38
CA ASN A 623 -8.36 63.07 28.64
C ASN A 623 -8.74 61.94 27.66
N PHE A 624 -7.85 60.96 27.56
CA PHE A 624 -8.14 59.64 27.01
C PHE A 624 -7.51 58.57 27.90
N THR A 625 -8.04 57.36 27.82
CA THR A 625 -7.52 56.19 28.52
C THR A 625 -6.87 55.25 27.51
N ILE A 626 -5.68 54.75 27.84
CA ILE A 626 -4.99 53.68 27.12
C ILE A 626 -5.49 52.34 27.65
N ASN A 627 -6.18 51.55 26.83
CA ASN A 627 -6.65 50.24 27.23
C ASN A 627 -5.57 49.19 26.95
N LEU A 628 -4.92 48.71 28.02
CA LEU A 628 -3.90 47.66 27.94
C LEU A 628 -4.50 46.30 28.34
N PRO A 629 -4.31 45.23 27.54
CA PRO A 629 -4.63 43.86 27.96
C PRO A 629 -4.06 43.52 29.33
N VAL A 630 -4.76 42.67 30.09
CA VAL A 630 -4.38 42.28 31.47
C VAL A 630 -3.01 41.59 31.56
N ASP A 631 -2.53 41.04 30.44
CA ASP A 631 -1.29 40.26 30.34
C ASP A 631 -0.03 41.15 30.17
N ILE A 632 -0.18 42.47 30.06
CA ILE A 632 0.93 43.43 29.87
C ILE A 632 1.31 44.08 31.21
N GLU A 633 2.57 44.00 31.61
CA GLU A 633 3.06 44.67 32.82
C GLU A 633 2.85 46.19 32.73
N ARG A 634 2.33 46.82 33.79
CA ARG A 634 2.03 48.27 33.85
C ARG A 634 3.28 49.12 34.11
N LYS A 635 4.37 48.83 33.41
CA LYS A 635 5.64 49.56 33.47
C LYS A 635 6.11 49.91 32.08
N GLY A 636 6.13 51.20 31.77
CA GLY A 636 6.49 51.68 30.43
C GLY A 636 6.52 53.20 30.33
N THR A 637 6.61 53.71 29.10
CA THR A 637 6.53 55.14 28.81
C THR A 637 5.47 55.46 27.76
N VAL A 638 4.88 56.65 27.91
CA VAL A 638 3.97 57.27 26.95
C VAL A 638 4.60 58.56 26.47
N GLU A 639 4.72 58.70 25.17
CA GLU A 639 5.27 59.89 24.52
C GLU A 639 4.23 60.45 23.55
N ILE A 640 3.97 61.75 23.60
CA ILE A 640 3.04 62.43 22.67
C ILE A 640 3.85 63.29 21.71
N TYR A 641 3.56 63.17 20.43
CA TYR A 641 4.15 63.92 19.34
C TYR A 641 3.08 64.72 18.58
N ASN A 642 3.42 65.92 18.13
CA ASN A 642 2.55 66.65 17.19
C ASN A 642 2.73 66.15 15.75
N SER A 643 1.94 66.69 14.82
CA SER A 643 1.93 66.27 13.41
C SER A 643 3.24 66.52 12.64
N ILE A 644 4.16 67.33 13.19
CA ILE A 644 5.49 67.57 12.61
C ILE A 644 6.59 66.74 13.30
N GLY A 645 6.22 65.82 14.20
CA GLY A 645 7.16 64.91 14.87
C GLY A 645 7.87 65.51 16.08
N GLN A 646 7.46 66.68 16.57
CA GLN A 646 8.00 67.26 17.81
C GLN A 646 7.38 66.57 19.02
N GLN A 647 8.23 66.10 19.94
CA GLN A 647 7.82 65.52 21.22
C GLN A 647 7.26 66.62 22.15
N ILE A 648 6.00 66.46 22.57
CA ILE A 648 5.27 67.40 23.40
C ILE A 648 5.33 67.00 24.87
N THR A 649 5.24 65.70 25.18
CA THR A 649 5.19 65.20 26.56
C THR A 649 5.73 63.78 26.63
N VAL A 650 6.38 63.45 27.76
CA VAL A 650 6.77 62.09 28.14
C VAL A 650 6.27 61.82 29.55
N LYS A 651 5.60 60.69 29.73
CA LYS A 651 5.08 60.23 31.03
C LYS A 651 5.50 58.78 31.25
N SER A 652 5.98 58.46 32.45
CA SER A 652 6.22 57.06 32.85
C SER A 652 4.92 56.46 33.38
N ILE A 653 4.67 55.18 33.06
CA ILE A 653 3.55 54.39 33.58
C ILE A 653 4.11 53.45 34.64
N GLN A 654 3.52 53.48 35.84
CA GLN A 654 3.85 52.57 36.94
C GLN A 654 2.60 51.84 37.48
N SER A 655 1.40 52.31 37.15
CA SER A 655 0.12 51.75 37.61
C SER A 655 -1.02 52.02 36.59
N ASP A 656 -2.17 51.38 36.78
CA ASP A 656 -3.36 51.61 35.93
C ASP A 656 -3.86 53.06 35.96
N ALA A 657 -3.63 53.78 37.07
CA ALA A 657 -3.98 55.20 37.17
C ALA A 657 -3.21 56.06 36.14
N ASP A 658 -2.03 55.61 35.72
CA ASP A 658 -1.20 56.33 34.75
C ASP A 658 -1.68 56.19 33.31
N LEU A 659 -2.56 55.22 33.03
CA LEU A 659 -3.15 54.96 31.72
C LEU A 659 -4.20 56.00 31.32
N ASN A 660 -4.69 56.80 32.27
CA ASN A 660 -5.46 58.00 31.96
C ASN A 660 -4.50 59.16 31.67
N VAL A 661 -4.53 59.65 30.44
CA VAL A 661 -3.64 60.69 29.94
C VAL A 661 -4.43 61.98 29.77
N ASN A 662 -4.04 63.01 30.53
CA ASN A 662 -4.60 64.35 30.41
C ASN A 662 -3.95 65.08 29.23
N VAL A 663 -4.78 65.61 28.34
CA VAL A 663 -4.38 66.36 27.13
C VAL A 663 -5.08 67.72 27.04
N SER A 664 -5.66 68.23 28.14
CA SER A 664 -6.39 69.50 28.13
C SER A 664 -5.51 70.72 27.82
N SER A 665 -4.20 70.61 28.04
CA SER A 665 -3.21 71.63 27.69
C SER A 665 -2.81 71.64 26.22
N LEU A 666 -3.23 70.64 25.43
CA LEU A 666 -2.93 70.56 24.00
C LEU A 666 -3.95 71.38 23.19
N SER A 667 -3.48 72.06 22.14
CA SER A 667 -4.36 72.72 21.18
C SER A 667 -5.10 71.70 20.31
N ASN A 668 -6.20 72.11 19.69
CA ASN A 668 -6.98 71.23 18.82
C ASN A 668 -6.16 70.80 17.61
N GLY A 669 -6.13 69.50 17.32
CA GLY A 669 -5.29 68.96 16.25
C GLY A 669 -5.08 67.44 16.31
N VAL A 670 -4.24 66.96 15.40
CA VAL A 670 -3.85 65.54 15.30
C VAL A 670 -2.51 65.32 16.00
N TYR A 671 -2.47 64.31 16.87
CA TYR A 671 -1.30 63.93 17.65
C TYR A 671 -1.03 62.43 17.51
N PHE A 672 0.22 62.04 17.77
CA PHE A 672 0.68 60.65 17.76
C PHE A 672 1.17 60.27 19.15
N LEU A 673 0.59 59.21 19.70
CA LEU A 673 0.97 58.60 20.97
C LEU A 673 1.92 57.44 20.69
N LYS A 674 3.14 57.48 21.19
CA LYS A 674 4.07 56.34 21.18
C LYS A 674 4.12 55.71 22.56
N LEU A 675 3.77 54.43 22.63
CA LEU A 675 3.88 53.60 23.83
C LEU A 675 5.16 52.79 23.75
N ASN A 676 5.84 52.63 24.89
CA ASN A 676 6.96 51.72 25.04
C ASN A 676 6.78 50.87 26.31
N PHE A 677 6.61 49.56 26.13
CA PHE A 677 6.46 48.59 27.22
C PHE A 677 7.37 47.40 26.97
N ALA A 678 8.20 47.05 27.96
CA ALA A 678 9.08 45.88 27.92
C ALA A 678 9.93 45.75 26.63
N GLY A 679 10.30 46.87 25.99
CA GLY A 679 11.08 46.89 24.74
C GLY A 679 10.25 46.92 23.45
N SER A 680 8.94 46.68 23.51
CA SER A 680 8.02 46.82 22.36
C SER A 680 7.47 48.24 22.26
N THR A 681 7.33 48.74 21.02
CA THR A 681 6.77 50.07 20.79
C THR A 681 5.54 50.06 19.89
N LYS A 682 4.51 50.85 20.24
CA LYS A 682 3.34 51.06 19.38
C LYS A 682 3.02 52.53 19.24
N THR A 683 2.79 52.99 18.02
CA THR A 683 2.33 54.35 17.74
C THR A 683 0.85 54.35 17.36
N MET A 684 0.06 55.20 18.02
CA MET A 684 -1.37 55.36 17.78
C MET A 684 -1.71 56.83 17.52
N LYS A 685 -2.63 57.09 16.60
CA LYS A 685 -3.10 58.45 16.31
C LYS A 685 -4.29 58.80 17.20
N PHE A 686 -4.31 60.00 17.78
CA PHE A 686 -5.50 60.57 18.42
C PHE A 686 -5.76 62.01 17.96
N ILE A 687 -7.01 62.44 18.09
CA ILE A 687 -7.50 63.77 17.72
C ILE A 687 -7.88 64.50 18.99
N LYS A 688 -7.29 65.67 19.23
CA LYS A 688 -7.68 66.62 20.29
C LYS A 688 -8.73 67.56 19.72
N ASN A 689 -9.92 67.57 20.31
CA ASN A 689 -11.03 68.46 19.96
C ASN A 689 -11.08 69.72 20.82
#